data_AF-A0A819NXD1-F1
#
_entry.id   AF-A0A819NXD1-F1
#
_cell.length_a   1.000
_cell.length_b   1.000
_cell.length_c   1.000
_cell.angle_alpha   90.00
_cell.angle_beta   90.00
_cell.angle_gamma   90.00
#
_symmetry.space_group_name_H-M   'P 1'
#
loop_
_entity.id
_entity.type
_entity.pdbx_description
1 polymer ?
#
loop_
_entity_poly.entity_id
_entity_poly.type
_entity_poly.pdbx_seq_one_letter_code
_entity_poly.pdbx_strand_id
1 'polypeptide(L)'
;MIKNNNSTIMNGNNHTSEHMITLNIHIPHDNIVHSMQFDVQMLISDICYNIQQHLLMTIDHDPSEYGLFINDTQQSSRSYWLDPTKTLNYYVLKNEDHVEYKNRYCPLKIRLLDGTVKTILIDDSLIVAQLMVYICTKFGIANYDEYSLVYDLDSYDCINTTKTATLLRDRSLQRTDKKMEELRKKCHTDDDTLWLDQSKTLRQQNIDEHNTVVLRRKYFFSDTNIDQRDPVQLNLLYVQCRNAIIDGTHPVTYDEAIQFSGLQCQIQFGDHEESKHKPGIIDIRDFLPKEYAKSKNVEKKIFLEHKKHIGISELDGKAKYTQLCRSLRTYGVTFFLVKEKMSGKNKLVPRLLGVTKESIVRVDERTKDFIQVWPLTHVKRWTASPNTFTLDFGDYASAYYSVQTNEGQQISQLIAGYIDIVLKKRKDREDKTVGDNIIDEEATMIEDIIAPGKATIIEPNRPAFDHVHQKNVYSAPLIRGTFSDSANHSDDHHQQQQQQQDYIPSQIHEQPKLLSNNHHSNDSIILFSTIENARNIINTVQTQLARELQIEHTQQTQSLSSMMDHQHQYSIENRLDVSRQLLANKLSIINASTAHIIILTSDINNNHRRNYIDYNHSLNTAITTITDNINEFSKEINIYMNIINDKTNLFDQIHRLCITFNDLLICIKTLFENNYDSTTRQNVLLTASHLGEINQDLIRYLTNNFNYSIEYQDKLLSLSKSVANTTALYILKAKDIASNIQEQQIVNEIISTATQCALATSQLVACTKVVAATMSSPLCQEQLIESARNVTRSIEAVLQSCLPPIIIESSYSELQEAGRTVRKALNEFLLHIKLVTDNIATNSDRIFSPITNGQTKSLTHRMILHDEIEEIDEENEEKYHDESIDQILIASDRLFSSVGDTSEMVKQAKILAQSTAQLVSSLRQQAESVDDDTNQQKKILSTAKMLADATAKMVESAKYCATKPNDTQLQYQLKKSVEELRLATNMATSNHIKRKIFKRVEQCAKYCASYATQCIAATSNSIIIHKHHQSYQELIQQCKIIADLIPKIVQCIRSSIIKPDSYAYQYNLCYTCEDFLNPAIHLTNLIKNIVSNVHDQSQVLHLNNSSKQLIQGLNDLRVCLNR
;
A
#
# COMPACT_ATOMS: atom_id res chain seq x y z
N MET A 1 6.42 -6.02 -85.17
CA MET A 1 6.39 -7.19 -84.26
C MET A 1 5.39 -6.86 -83.15
N ILE A 2 4.57 -7.71 -82.55
CA ILE A 2 4.16 -9.11 -82.70
C ILE A 2 2.95 -9.23 -81.74
N LYS A 3 1.87 -9.87 -82.21
CA LYS A 3 0.86 -10.67 -81.47
C LYS A 3 -0.02 -10.04 -80.37
N ASN A 4 -1.31 -10.27 -80.63
CA ASN A 4 -2.53 -9.96 -79.90
C ASN A 4 -2.71 -10.73 -78.58
N ASN A 5 -3.48 -10.06 -77.74
CA ASN A 5 -4.12 -10.46 -76.49
C ASN A 5 -5.12 -11.63 -76.60
N ASN A 6 -5.39 -12.19 -75.41
CA ASN A 6 -6.56 -12.92 -74.92
C ASN A 6 -6.59 -14.46 -75.08
N SER A 7 -6.39 -15.15 -73.94
CA SER A 7 -7.07 -16.42 -73.64
C SER A 7 -7.34 -16.55 -72.13
N THR A 8 -8.59 -16.31 -71.76
CA THR A 8 -9.24 -16.63 -70.48
C THR A 8 -9.52 -18.14 -70.44
N ILE A 9 -9.12 -18.86 -69.39
CA ILE A 9 -9.66 -20.19 -69.06
C ILE A 9 -10.03 -20.23 -67.57
N MET A 10 -11.35 -20.25 -67.38
CA MET A 10 -12.18 -20.72 -66.26
C MET A 10 -11.48 -21.37 -65.04
N ASN A 11 -11.59 -20.72 -63.88
CA ASN A 11 -11.56 -21.36 -62.57
C ASN A 11 -13.00 -21.72 -62.15
N GLY A 12 -13.24 -23.00 -61.88
CA GLY A 12 -14.48 -23.49 -61.30
C GLY A 12 -14.21 -24.24 -59.99
N ASN A 13 -14.82 -23.72 -58.91
CA ASN A 13 -15.21 -24.37 -57.65
C ASN A 13 -14.14 -25.02 -56.76
N ASN A 14 -13.73 -24.31 -55.70
CA ASN A 14 -13.35 -24.86 -54.39
C ASN A 14 -13.37 -23.76 -53.30
N HIS A 15 -14.54 -23.19 -53.02
CA HIS A 15 -14.74 -22.28 -51.87
C HIS A 15 -16.12 -22.52 -51.22
N THR A 16 -16.32 -23.66 -50.54
CA THR A 16 -17.49 -23.88 -49.65
C THR A 16 -17.18 -24.90 -48.54
N SER A 17 -16.05 -24.79 -47.84
CA SER A 17 -15.70 -25.73 -46.74
C SER A 17 -15.07 -25.05 -45.51
N GLU A 18 -15.36 -23.76 -45.27
CA GLU A 18 -14.86 -23.03 -44.07
C GLU A 18 -15.97 -22.69 -43.06
N HIS A 19 -17.21 -23.14 -43.26
CA HIS A 19 -18.36 -22.79 -42.41
C HIS A 19 -19.15 -23.99 -41.86
N MET A 20 -18.64 -25.22 -41.99
CA MET A 20 -19.30 -26.43 -41.48
C MET A 20 -18.47 -27.04 -40.35
N ILE A 21 -19.11 -27.39 -39.25
CA ILE A 21 -18.52 -28.11 -38.11
C ILE A 21 -19.21 -29.47 -37.96
N THR A 22 -18.43 -30.52 -37.74
CA THR A 22 -18.95 -31.88 -37.46
C THR A 22 -18.97 -32.09 -35.96
N LEU A 23 -20.13 -32.42 -35.38
CA LEU A 23 -20.30 -32.68 -33.94
C LEU A 23 -20.79 -34.11 -33.70
N ASN A 24 -20.33 -34.71 -32.61
CA ASN A 24 -20.75 -36.03 -32.15
C ASN A 24 -21.87 -35.89 -31.11
N ILE A 25 -23.12 -36.02 -31.55
CA ILE A 25 -24.30 -35.88 -30.71
C ILE A 25 -24.57 -37.18 -29.96
N HIS A 26 -24.39 -37.17 -28.64
CA HIS A 26 -24.70 -38.29 -27.74
C HIS A 26 -26.13 -38.17 -27.20
N ILE A 27 -26.88 -39.27 -27.22
CA ILE A 27 -28.23 -39.34 -26.64
C ILE A 27 -28.14 -40.27 -25.43
N PRO A 28 -28.18 -39.74 -24.19
CA PRO A 28 -27.90 -40.53 -22.99
C PRO A 28 -28.89 -41.67 -22.77
N HIS A 29 -30.16 -41.51 -23.15
CA HIS A 29 -31.21 -42.51 -22.93
C HIS A 29 -30.99 -43.79 -23.74
N ASP A 30 -30.56 -43.66 -24.99
CA ASP A 30 -30.34 -44.79 -25.90
C ASP A 30 -28.87 -45.19 -25.99
N ASN A 31 -27.99 -44.40 -25.37
CA ASN A 31 -26.53 -44.51 -25.41
C ASN A 31 -25.96 -44.54 -26.85
N ILE A 32 -26.58 -43.77 -27.75
CA ILE A 32 -26.21 -43.69 -29.17
C ILE A 32 -25.45 -42.39 -29.43
N VAL A 33 -24.40 -42.45 -30.25
CA VAL A 33 -23.66 -41.28 -30.74
C VAL A 33 -23.87 -41.14 -32.25
N HIS A 34 -24.35 -39.98 -32.70
CA HIS A 34 -24.50 -39.65 -34.12
C HIS A 34 -23.57 -38.50 -34.50
N SER A 35 -22.74 -38.69 -35.51
CA SER A 35 -21.93 -37.60 -36.09
C SER A 35 -22.78 -36.83 -37.10
N MET A 36 -23.00 -35.54 -36.84
CA MET A 36 -23.81 -34.65 -37.67
C MET A 36 -23.04 -33.38 -38.03
N GLN A 37 -23.30 -32.83 -39.21
CA GLN A 37 -22.66 -31.61 -39.70
C GLN A 37 -23.63 -30.43 -39.59
N PHE A 38 -23.14 -29.34 -39.00
CA PHE A 38 -23.91 -28.12 -38.80
C PHE A 38 -23.15 -26.91 -39.36
N ASP A 39 -23.90 -25.92 -39.82
CA ASP A 39 -23.34 -24.60 -40.14
C ASP A 39 -22.99 -23.89 -38.83
N VAL A 40 -21.78 -23.32 -38.76
CA VAL A 40 -21.28 -22.59 -37.59
C VAL A 40 -22.16 -21.35 -37.28
N GLN A 41 -22.89 -20.81 -38.25
CA GLN A 41 -23.82 -19.69 -38.07
C GLN A 41 -25.24 -20.10 -37.64
N MET A 42 -25.55 -21.38 -37.61
CA MET A 42 -26.88 -21.88 -37.24
C MET A 42 -27.18 -21.61 -35.75
N LEU A 43 -28.44 -21.26 -35.45
CA LEU A 43 -28.90 -21.10 -34.07
C LEU A 43 -28.97 -22.47 -33.38
N ILE A 44 -28.70 -22.51 -32.08
CA ILE A 44 -28.81 -23.73 -31.28
C ILE A 44 -30.23 -24.29 -31.32
N SER A 45 -31.27 -23.45 -31.36
CA SER A 45 -32.67 -23.90 -31.56
C SER A 45 -32.87 -24.70 -32.84
N ASP A 46 -32.27 -24.24 -33.94
CA ASP A 46 -32.41 -24.83 -35.26
C ASP A 46 -31.57 -26.12 -35.36
N ILE A 47 -30.44 -26.16 -34.66
CA ILE A 47 -29.62 -27.37 -34.50
C ILE A 47 -30.39 -28.43 -33.71
N CYS A 48 -31.03 -28.08 -32.60
CA CYS A 48 -31.90 -29.00 -31.85
C CYS A 48 -33.02 -29.55 -32.74
N TYR A 49 -33.65 -28.69 -33.55
CA TYR A 49 -34.67 -29.11 -34.51
C TYR A 49 -34.10 -30.07 -35.57
N ASN A 50 -32.93 -29.77 -36.14
CA ASN A 50 -32.27 -30.63 -37.13
C ASN A 50 -31.87 -31.99 -36.56
N ILE A 51 -31.34 -32.01 -35.34
CA ILE A 51 -31.05 -33.24 -34.59
C ILE A 51 -32.34 -34.06 -34.43
N GLN A 52 -33.44 -33.43 -34.04
CA GLN A 52 -34.73 -34.08 -33.89
C GLN A 52 -35.31 -34.62 -35.21
N GLN A 53 -35.18 -33.87 -36.31
CA GLN A 53 -35.63 -34.31 -37.64
C GLN A 53 -34.77 -35.46 -38.20
N HIS A 54 -33.46 -35.45 -37.94
CA HIS A 54 -32.58 -36.53 -38.36
C HIS A 54 -32.73 -37.80 -37.52
N LEU A 55 -33.10 -37.66 -36.25
CA LEU A 55 -33.35 -38.76 -35.31
C LEU A 55 -34.81 -39.20 -35.32
N LEU A 56 -35.51 -39.12 -36.46
CA LEU A 56 -36.85 -39.68 -36.59
C LEU A 56 -36.84 -41.12 -36.05
N MET A 57 -37.62 -41.32 -34.98
CA MET A 57 -37.89 -42.52 -34.18
C MET A 57 -37.37 -42.43 -32.72
N THR A 58 -38.33 -42.49 -31.77
CA THR A 58 -38.24 -42.86 -30.34
C THR A 58 -38.38 -41.79 -29.23
N ILE A 59 -38.98 -40.62 -29.46
CA ILE A 59 -39.27 -39.67 -28.36
C ILE A 59 -40.71 -39.13 -28.46
N ASP A 60 -41.61 -39.65 -27.60
CA ASP A 60 -43.01 -39.20 -27.41
C ASP A 60 -43.11 -37.89 -26.57
N HIS A 61 -42.02 -37.12 -26.50
CA HIS A 61 -41.87 -35.98 -25.59
C HIS A 61 -41.78 -34.66 -26.35
N ASP A 62 -42.24 -33.60 -25.69
CA ASP A 62 -42.33 -32.27 -26.30
C ASP A 62 -40.93 -31.76 -26.71
N PRO A 63 -40.75 -31.28 -27.96
CA PRO A 63 -39.47 -30.75 -28.46
C PRO A 63 -38.85 -29.67 -27.57
N SER A 64 -39.70 -28.96 -26.83
CA SER A 64 -39.28 -27.88 -25.93
C SER A 64 -38.61 -28.35 -24.65
N GLU A 65 -38.65 -29.65 -24.32
CA GLU A 65 -38.09 -30.19 -23.07
C GLU A 65 -36.63 -30.67 -23.21
N TYR A 66 -36.11 -30.73 -24.44
CA TYR A 66 -34.76 -31.19 -24.73
C TYR A 66 -33.86 -30.03 -25.14
N GLY A 67 -32.57 -30.19 -24.87
CA GLY A 67 -31.56 -29.22 -25.25
C GLY A 67 -30.19 -29.86 -25.43
N LEU A 68 -29.26 -29.06 -25.93
CA LEU A 68 -27.87 -29.46 -26.07
C LEU A 68 -27.07 -29.12 -24.81
N PHE A 69 -26.30 -30.09 -24.35
CA PHE A 69 -25.54 -30.03 -23.12
C PHE A 69 -24.10 -30.45 -23.37
N ILE A 70 -23.14 -29.65 -22.91
CA ILE A 70 -21.72 -30.00 -22.95
C ILE A 70 -21.36 -30.59 -21.59
N ASN A 71 -20.91 -31.84 -21.60
CA ASN A 71 -20.50 -32.56 -20.41
C ASN A 71 -18.97 -32.57 -20.27
N ASP A 72 -18.44 -31.91 -19.25
CA ASP A 72 -17.02 -31.99 -18.91
C ASP A 72 -16.75 -33.20 -18.00
N THR A 73 -16.13 -34.24 -18.57
CA THR A 73 -15.82 -35.49 -17.87
C THR A 73 -14.87 -35.33 -16.66
N GLN A 74 -14.18 -34.20 -16.53
CA GLN A 74 -13.24 -33.95 -15.41
C GLN A 74 -13.88 -33.19 -14.24
N GLN A 75 -14.85 -32.29 -14.48
CA GLN A 75 -15.52 -31.48 -13.45
C GLN A 75 -16.98 -31.17 -13.83
N SER A 76 -17.94 -31.77 -13.11
CA SER A 76 -19.39 -31.55 -13.31
C SER A 76 -19.81 -30.07 -13.24
N SER A 77 -19.14 -29.24 -12.43
CA SER A 77 -19.41 -27.79 -12.34
C SER A 77 -19.10 -26.99 -13.61
N ARG A 78 -18.31 -27.55 -14.53
CA ARG A 78 -17.96 -26.93 -15.82
C ARG A 78 -18.90 -27.35 -16.96
N SER A 79 -19.81 -28.28 -16.69
CA SER A 79 -20.83 -28.69 -17.65
C SER A 79 -21.94 -27.64 -17.74
N TYR A 80 -22.39 -27.32 -18.95
CA TYR A 80 -23.38 -26.27 -19.18
C TYR A 80 -24.32 -26.57 -20.35
N TRP A 81 -25.48 -25.94 -20.32
CA TRP A 81 -26.49 -25.99 -21.36
C TRP A 81 -26.21 -24.94 -22.44
N LEU A 82 -26.39 -25.29 -23.70
CA LEU A 82 -26.31 -24.35 -24.82
C LEU A 82 -27.59 -23.53 -24.88
N ASP A 83 -27.44 -22.20 -24.83
CA ASP A 83 -28.53 -21.24 -24.96
C ASP A 83 -29.15 -21.34 -26.37
N PRO A 84 -30.47 -21.61 -26.49
CA PRO A 84 -31.16 -21.77 -27.76
C PRO A 84 -31.14 -20.49 -28.63
N THR A 85 -30.92 -19.32 -28.04
CA THR A 85 -30.88 -18.03 -28.74
C THR A 85 -29.51 -17.68 -29.33
N LYS A 86 -28.47 -18.45 -29.02
CA LYS A 86 -27.11 -18.23 -29.51
C LYS A 86 -26.84 -19.05 -30.77
N THR A 87 -25.85 -18.61 -31.54
CA THR A 87 -25.32 -19.37 -32.68
C THR A 87 -24.25 -20.36 -32.21
N LEU A 88 -23.98 -21.39 -33.00
CA LEU A 88 -22.97 -22.39 -32.68
C LEU A 88 -21.57 -21.79 -32.51
N ASN A 89 -21.22 -20.77 -33.33
CA ASN A 89 -19.95 -20.02 -33.24
C ASN A 89 -19.71 -19.32 -31.90
N TYR A 90 -20.78 -19.04 -31.14
CA TYR A 90 -20.64 -18.41 -29.82
C TYR A 90 -19.86 -19.31 -28.86
N TYR A 91 -19.90 -20.63 -29.08
CA TYR A 91 -19.19 -21.63 -28.29
C TYR A 91 -17.91 -22.08 -29.02
N VAL A 92 -16.82 -22.25 -28.27
CA VAL A 92 -15.52 -22.69 -28.82
C VAL A 92 -15.53 -24.21 -29.03
N LEU A 93 -16.37 -24.67 -29.94
CA LEU A 93 -16.48 -26.07 -30.33
C LEU A 93 -15.56 -26.38 -31.52
N LYS A 94 -14.93 -27.56 -31.49
CA LYS A 94 -14.07 -28.08 -32.54
C LYS A 94 -14.76 -29.22 -33.29
N ASN A 95 -14.23 -29.54 -34.46
CA ASN A 95 -14.67 -30.74 -35.20
C ASN A 95 -14.47 -31.99 -34.33
N GLU A 96 -15.50 -32.83 -34.32
CA GLU A 96 -15.62 -34.09 -33.58
C GLU A 96 -15.84 -33.95 -32.06
N ASP A 97 -16.12 -32.73 -31.57
CA ASP A 97 -16.50 -32.53 -30.17
C ASP A 97 -17.82 -33.26 -29.83
N HIS A 98 -17.90 -33.75 -28.59
CA HIS A 98 -19.07 -34.46 -28.08
C HIS A 98 -20.04 -33.51 -27.40
N VAL A 99 -21.32 -33.58 -27.78
CA VAL A 99 -22.41 -32.80 -27.18
C VAL A 99 -23.57 -33.74 -26.88
N GLU A 100 -24.16 -33.64 -25.69
CA GLU A 100 -25.29 -34.46 -25.28
C GLU A 100 -26.63 -33.80 -25.65
N TYR A 101 -27.54 -34.54 -26.26
CA TYR A 101 -28.93 -34.14 -26.44
C TYR A 101 -29.78 -34.82 -25.37
N LYS A 102 -30.18 -34.08 -24.33
CA LYS A 102 -30.81 -34.65 -23.13
C LYS A 102 -32.00 -33.81 -22.65
N ASN A 103 -32.86 -34.42 -21.84
CA ASN A 103 -33.99 -33.73 -21.21
C ASN A 103 -33.47 -32.72 -20.18
N ARG A 104 -33.96 -31.48 -20.23
CA ARG A 104 -33.55 -30.42 -19.31
C ARG A 104 -34.23 -30.49 -17.95
N TYR A 105 -35.33 -31.24 -17.83
CA TYR A 105 -36.00 -31.46 -16.57
C TYR A 105 -35.34 -32.58 -15.77
N CYS A 106 -34.95 -32.25 -14.54
CA CYS A 106 -34.39 -33.21 -13.59
C CYS A 106 -35.16 -33.19 -12.26
N PRO A 107 -35.19 -34.31 -11.52
CA PRO A 107 -35.82 -34.36 -10.20
C PRO A 107 -34.90 -33.70 -9.16
N LEU A 108 -35.43 -32.70 -8.43
CA LEU A 108 -34.77 -32.08 -7.28
C LEU A 108 -35.51 -32.39 -5.99
N LYS A 109 -34.79 -32.89 -4.98
CA LYS A 109 -35.33 -33.11 -3.63
C LYS A 109 -35.23 -31.83 -2.80
N ILE A 110 -36.38 -31.32 -2.37
CA ILE A 110 -36.48 -30.09 -1.57
C ILE A 110 -37.05 -30.42 -0.20
N ARG A 111 -36.31 -30.13 0.86
CA ARG A 111 -36.76 -30.21 2.25
C ARG A 111 -37.37 -28.89 2.71
N LEU A 112 -38.54 -28.97 3.31
CA LEU A 112 -39.22 -27.87 3.99
C LEU A 112 -38.77 -27.77 5.46
N LEU A 113 -39.00 -26.62 6.10
CA LEU A 113 -38.60 -26.37 7.49
C LEU A 113 -39.35 -27.22 8.53
N ASP A 114 -40.46 -27.84 8.15
CA ASP A 114 -41.19 -28.82 8.96
C ASP A 114 -40.59 -30.24 8.90
N GLY A 115 -39.52 -30.43 8.11
CA GLY A 115 -38.86 -31.71 7.89
C GLY A 115 -39.36 -32.50 6.68
N THR A 116 -40.42 -32.04 6.01
CA THR A 116 -41.01 -32.74 4.85
C THR A 116 -40.09 -32.62 3.62
N VAL A 117 -39.77 -33.73 2.96
CA VAL A 117 -39.02 -33.74 1.69
C VAL A 117 -39.98 -33.98 0.52
N LYS A 118 -40.00 -33.10 -0.47
CA LYS A 118 -40.73 -33.27 -1.73
C LYS A 118 -39.78 -33.26 -2.92
N THR A 119 -40.02 -34.16 -3.88
CA THR A 119 -39.29 -34.17 -5.15
C THR A 119 -40.09 -33.41 -6.20
N ILE A 120 -39.46 -32.43 -6.85
CA ILE A 120 -40.07 -31.59 -7.90
C ILE A 120 -39.23 -31.68 -9.16
N LEU A 121 -39.86 -31.82 -10.33
CA LEU A 121 -39.20 -31.72 -11.62
C LEU A 121 -38.89 -30.26 -11.93
N ILE A 122 -37.61 -29.94 -12.15
CA ILE A 122 -37.11 -28.59 -12.38
C ILE A 122 -36.23 -28.54 -13.63
N ASP A 123 -36.19 -27.39 -14.27
CA ASP A 123 -35.35 -27.15 -15.45
C ASP A 123 -33.90 -26.84 -15.04
N ASP A 124 -32.99 -27.75 -15.32
CA ASP A 124 -31.56 -27.66 -14.95
C ASP A 124 -30.80 -26.56 -15.71
N SER A 125 -31.37 -26.05 -16.80
CA SER A 125 -30.77 -24.97 -17.59
C SER A 125 -30.95 -23.59 -16.94
N LEU A 126 -31.94 -23.45 -16.03
CA LEU A 126 -32.30 -22.16 -15.44
C LEU A 126 -31.47 -21.83 -14.21
N ILE A 127 -31.29 -20.53 -13.97
CA ILE A 127 -30.66 -20.04 -12.74
C ILE A 127 -31.60 -20.21 -11.55
N VAL A 128 -31.03 -20.32 -10.34
CA VAL A 128 -31.78 -20.53 -9.10
C VAL A 128 -32.87 -19.45 -8.90
N ALA A 129 -32.61 -18.18 -9.26
CA ALA A 129 -33.61 -17.12 -9.17
C ALA A 129 -34.89 -17.41 -9.97
N GLN A 130 -34.76 -17.95 -11.19
CA GLN A 130 -35.91 -18.30 -12.04
C GLN A 130 -36.62 -19.56 -11.53
N LEU A 131 -35.85 -20.53 -11.03
CA LEU A 131 -36.38 -21.73 -10.39
C LEU A 131 -37.20 -21.42 -9.13
N MET A 132 -36.88 -20.36 -8.39
CA MET A 132 -37.63 -19.97 -7.18
C MET A 132 -39.09 -19.61 -7.48
N VAL A 133 -39.37 -18.99 -8.62
CA VAL A 133 -40.75 -18.68 -9.03
C VAL A 133 -41.55 -19.96 -9.17
N TYR A 134 -41.00 -20.95 -9.88
CA TYR A 134 -41.66 -22.24 -10.11
C TYR A 134 -41.82 -23.05 -8.82
N ILE A 135 -40.74 -23.18 -8.04
CA ILE A 135 -40.72 -23.94 -6.78
C ILE A 135 -41.71 -23.34 -5.79
N CYS A 136 -41.66 -22.04 -5.53
CA CYS A 136 -42.57 -21.39 -4.58
C CYS A 136 -44.04 -21.51 -5.00
N THR A 137 -44.33 -21.36 -6.30
CA THR A 137 -45.70 -21.53 -6.83
C THR A 137 -46.22 -22.95 -6.58
N LYS A 138 -45.38 -23.99 -6.77
CA LYS A 138 -45.74 -25.39 -6.47
C LYS A 138 -45.99 -25.65 -4.99
N PHE A 139 -45.31 -24.91 -4.10
CA PHE A 139 -45.52 -24.98 -2.66
C PHE A 139 -46.63 -24.05 -2.13
N GLY A 140 -47.27 -23.25 -3.00
CA GLY A 140 -48.32 -22.30 -2.59
C GLY A 140 -47.80 -21.04 -1.90
N ILE A 141 -46.51 -20.71 -2.08
CA ILE A 141 -45.86 -19.53 -1.51
C ILE A 141 -45.95 -18.38 -2.52
N ALA A 142 -46.74 -17.36 -2.22
CA ALA A 142 -46.91 -16.20 -3.11
C ALA A 142 -45.67 -15.28 -3.15
N ASN A 143 -44.94 -15.16 -2.03
CA ASN A 143 -43.81 -14.23 -1.88
C ASN A 143 -42.47 -14.88 -2.27
N TYR A 144 -42.34 -15.38 -3.50
CA TYR A 144 -41.18 -16.15 -3.94
C TYR A 144 -39.85 -15.37 -3.88
N ASP A 145 -39.87 -14.04 -4.04
CA ASP A 145 -38.67 -13.18 -3.95
C ASP A 145 -38.01 -13.19 -2.55
N GLU A 146 -38.75 -13.59 -1.51
CA GLU A 146 -38.26 -13.63 -0.13
C GLU A 146 -37.60 -14.96 0.24
N TYR A 147 -37.74 -15.99 -0.60
CA TYR A 147 -37.25 -17.33 -0.35
C TYR A 147 -36.03 -17.66 -1.20
N SER A 148 -35.20 -18.57 -0.70
CA SER A 148 -34.08 -19.12 -1.45
C SER A 148 -33.74 -20.53 -0.96
N LEU A 149 -32.75 -21.15 -1.58
CA LEU A 149 -32.32 -22.51 -1.29
C LEU A 149 -31.01 -22.50 -0.49
N VAL A 150 -30.87 -23.47 0.38
CA VAL A 150 -29.68 -23.71 1.21
C VAL A 150 -29.22 -25.15 0.99
N TYR A 151 -27.91 -25.42 1.02
CA TYR A 151 -27.42 -26.80 1.05
C TYR A 151 -27.91 -27.53 2.29
N ASP A 152 -28.33 -28.78 2.11
CA ASP A 152 -28.68 -29.66 3.20
C ASP A 152 -27.42 -30.33 3.79
N LEU A 153 -26.91 -29.79 4.89
CA LEU A 153 -25.71 -30.29 5.57
C LEU A 153 -25.90 -31.70 6.15
N ASP A 154 -27.12 -32.09 6.53
CA ASP A 154 -27.41 -33.42 7.08
C ASP A 154 -27.23 -34.55 6.03
N SER A 155 -27.32 -34.21 4.74
CA SER A 155 -27.12 -35.16 3.64
C SER A 155 -25.65 -35.38 3.25
N TYR A 156 -24.74 -34.52 3.71
CA TYR A 156 -23.31 -34.56 3.35
C TYR A 156 -22.48 -35.48 4.27
N ASP A 157 -22.97 -35.80 5.47
CA ASP A 157 -22.20 -36.48 6.51
C ASP A 157 -22.14 -38.02 6.40
N CYS A 158 -22.80 -38.65 5.42
CA CYS A 158 -22.78 -40.11 5.26
C CYS A 158 -21.68 -40.69 4.36
N ILE A 159 -20.78 -39.87 3.78
CA ILE A 159 -19.72 -40.36 2.87
C ILE A 159 -18.29 -40.19 3.45
N ASN A 160 -18.07 -39.37 4.48
CA ASN A 160 -16.71 -39.09 4.99
C ASN A 160 -16.44 -39.57 6.43
N THR A 161 -16.91 -40.77 6.77
CA THR A 161 -16.43 -41.50 7.96
C THR A 161 -15.13 -42.27 7.68
N THR A 162 -14.10 -41.60 7.15
CA THR A 162 -12.70 -42.02 7.39
C THR A 162 -11.78 -40.80 7.44
N LYS A 163 -11.24 -40.57 8.64
CA LYS A 163 -9.99 -39.85 8.94
C LYS A 163 -9.29 -39.13 7.78
N THR A 164 -9.71 -37.91 7.42
CA THR A 164 -8.80 -36.86 6.91
C THR A 164 -9.53 -35.50 6.81
N ALA A 165 -9.62 -34.79 7.94
CA ALA A 165 -10.06 -33.40 7.96
C ALA A 165 -8.94 -32.49 7.44
N THR A 166 -8.69 -32.43 6.11
CA THR A 166 -7.67 -31.50 5.61
C THR A 166 -7.77 -30.98 4.17
N LEU A 167 -8.75 -31.32 3.33
CA LEU A 167 -8.72 -30.86 1.93
C LEU A 167 -10.10 -30.53 1.38
N LEU A 168 -10.50 -29.26 1.57
CA LEU A 168 -11.17 -28.37 0.60
C LEU A 168 -11.38 -26.99 1.25
N ARG A 169 -10.29 -26.43 1.77
CA ARG A 169 -10.19 -25.03 2.17
C ARG A 169 -8.87 -24.53 1.59
N ASP A 170 -8.94 -23.57 0.70
CA ASP A 170 -7.79 -23.00 0.01
C ASP A 170 -6.73 -22.59 1.05
N ARG A 171 -5.60 -23.31 1.03
CA ARG A 171 -4.63 -23.33 2.15
C ARG A 171 -3.62 -22.17 2.07
N SER A 172 -3.93 -21.13 1.32
CA SER A 172 -3.13 -19.91 1.15
C SER A 172 -3.53 -18.77 2.11
N LEU A 173 -4.63 -18.91 2.86
CA LEU A 173 -5.16 -17.87 3.76
C LEU A 173 -4.98 -18.15 5.27
N GLN A 174 -4.19 -19.16 5.66
CA GLN A 174 -4.01 -19.53 7.08
C GLN A 174 -3.01 -18.63 7.83
N ARG A 175 -3.42 -17.39 8.05
CA ARG A 175 -3.10 -16.64 9.28
C ARG A 175 -4.41 -16.06 9.84
N THR A 176 -5.40 -16.92 10.10
CA THR A 176 -6.61 -16.49 10.80
C THR A 176 -6.32 -16.35 12.29
N ASP A 177 -6.55 -15.14 12.80
CA ASP A 177 -6.56 -14.82 14.23
C ASP A 177 -7.39 -15.89 14.99
N LYS A 178 -6.74 -16.75 15.78
CA LYS A 178 -7.43 -17.72 16.67
C LYS A 178 -8.55 -17.07 17.50
N LYS A 179 -8.39 -15.79 17.83
CA LYS A 179 -9.35 -14.96 18.55
C LYS A 179 -10.64 -14.67 17.75
N MET A 180 -10.58 -14.58 16.42
CA MET A 180 -11.78 -14.42 15.58
C MET A 180 -12.57 -15.72 15.51
N GLU A 181 -11.86 -16.85 15.36
CA GLU A 181 -12.45 -18.19 15.39
C GLU A 181 -13.14 -18.50 16.75
N GLU A 182 -12.52 -18.09 17.86
CA GLU A 182 -13.10 -18.22 19.20
C GLU A 182 -14.32 -17.32 19.44
N LEU A 183 -14.37 -16.13 18.83
CA LEU A 183 -15.51 -15.22 18.90
C LEU A 183 -16.66 -15.69 17.99
N ARG A 184 -16.34 -16.21 16.80
CA ARG A 184 -17.30 -16.91 15.91
C ARG A 184 -18.00 -18.07 16.62
N LYS A 185 -17.24 -18.87 17.39
CA LYS A 185 -17.82 -19.96 18.20
C LYS A 185 -18.73 -19.49 19.33
N LYS A 186 -18.67 -18.22 19.74
CA LYS A 186 -19.47 -17.65 20.84
C LYS A 186 -20.70 -16.89 20.33
N CYS A 187 -20.57 -16.18 19.22
CA CYS A 187 -21.64 -15.40 18.60
C CYS A 187 -22.07 -16.13 17.33
N HIS A 188 -23.08 -17.00 17.45
CA HIS A 188 -23.60 -17.77 16.31
C HIS A 188 -24.34 -16.81 15.37
N THR A 189 -23.64 -16.33 14.35
CA THR A 189 -24.22 -15.61 13.21
C THR A 189 -24.68 -16.62 12.15
N ASP A 190 -25.41 -16.20 11.11
CA ASP A 190 -25.95 -17.09 10.06
C ASP A 190 -24.85 -17.71 9.16
N ASP A 191 -23.59 -17.71 9.63
CA ASP A 191 -22.33 -18.09 8.94
C ASP A 191 -22.32 -19.54 8.43
N ASP A 192 -23.05 -20.45 9.07
CA ASP A 192 -23.10 -21.86 8.68
C ASP A 192 -24.17 -22.13 7.59
N THR A 193 -24.98 -21.13 7.23
CA THR A 193 -25.98 -21.28 6.16
C THR A 193 -25.35 -21.09 4.79
N LEU A 194 -25.15 -22.20 4.08
CA LEU A 194 -24.65 -22.19 2.72
C LEU A 194 -25.81 -21.89 1.75
N TRP A 195 -26.14 -20.62 1.59
CA TRP A 195 -27.11 -20.16 0.60
C TRP A 195 -26.62 -20.44 -0.82
N LEU A 196 -27.54 -20.86 -1.68
CA LEU A 196 -27.27 -20.95 -3.12
C LEU A 196 -27.21 -19.55 -3.74
N ASP A 197 -26.27 -19.40 -4.66
CA ASP A 197 -26.12 -18.24 -5.51
C ASP A 197 -27.30 -18.17 -6.50
N GLN A 198 -28.06 -17.08 -6.42
CA GLN A 198 -29.28 -16.90 -7.20
C GLN A 198 -29.00 -16.63 -8.69
N SER A 199 -27.81 -16.12 -9.02
CA SER A 199 -27.41 -15.80 -10.40
C SER A 199 -26.79 -16.98 -11.17
N LYS A 200 -26.68 -18.16 -10.55
CA LYS A 200 -26.08 -19.36 -11.13
C LYS A 200 -27.09 -20.48 -11.24
N THR A 201 -26.80 -21.46 -12.09
CA THR A 201 -27.57 -22.72 -12.14
C THR A 201 -27.20 -23.62 -10.96
N LEU A 202 -28.00 -24.66 -10.71
CA LEU A 202 -27.70 -25.65 -9.66
C LEU A 202 -26.42 -26.44 -9.98
N ARG A 203 -26.21 -26.79 -11.26
CA ARG A 203 -25.04 -27.53 -11.74
C ARG A 203 -23.71 -26.81 -11.49
N GLN A 204 -23.66 -25.50 -11.78
CA GLN A 204 -22.49 -24.66 -11.52
C GLN A 204 -22.11 -24.60 -10.03
N GLN A 205 -23.04 -24.97 -9.16
CA GLN A 205 -22.89 -25.01 -7.72
C GLN A 205 -22.72 -26.46 -7.21
N ASN A 206 -22.40 -27.43 -8.07
CA ASN A 206 -22.23 -28.84 -7.70
C ASN A 206 -23.45 -29.46 -7.00
N ILE A 207 -24.66 -29.08 -7.43
CA ILE A 207 -25.89 -29.72 -6.98
C ILE A 207 -26.37 -30.62 -8.09
N ASP A 208 -26.32 -31.92 -7.81
CA ASP A 208 -26.82 -32.97 -8.68
C ASP A 208 -28.17 -33.50 -8.18
N GLU A 209 -28.80 -34.36 -8.98
CA GLU A 209 -30.13 -34.95 -8.72
C GLU A 209 -30.22 -35.74 -7.40
N HIS A 210 -29.06 -36.13 -6.86
CA HIS A 210 -28.94 -36.91 -5.64
C HIS A 210 -28.98 -36.03 -4.38
N ASN A 211 -28.66 -34.75 -4.51
CA ASN A 211 -28.59 -33.82 -3.38
C ASN A 211 -29.98 -33.40 -2.93
N THR A 212 -30.12 -33.15 -1.63
CA THR A 212 -31.31 -32.49 -1.08
C THR A 212 -30.95 -31.02 -0.80
N VAL A 213 -31.89 -30.11 -1.06
CA VAL A 213 -31.74 -28.69 -0.72
C VAL A 213 -32.85 -28.27 0.24
N VAL A 214 -32.60 -27.29 1.09
CA VAL A 214 -33.58 -26.79 2.06
C VAL A 214 -34.17 -25.47 1.54
N LEU A 215 -35.50 -25.36 1.49
CA LEU A 215 -36.19 -24.11 1.18
C LEU A 215 -36.29 -23.26 2.44
N ARG A 216 -35.68 -22.08 2.44
CA ARG A 216 -35.66 -21.17 3.60
C ARG A 216 -35.90 -19.72 3.16
N ARG A 217 -36.57 -18.94 4.02
CA ARG A 217 -36.76 -17.50 3.80
C ARG A 217 -35.45 -16.75 4.02
N LYS A 218 -35.01 -15.99 3.01
CA LYS A 218 -33.77 -15.21 3.00
C LYS A 218 -34.01 -13.72 3.26
N TYR A 219 -35.07 -13.15 2.70
CA TYR A 219 -35.41 -11.73 2.85
C TYR A 219 -36.69 -11.55 3.68
N PHE A 220 -36.67 -10.58 4.59
CA PHE A 220 -37.79 -10.26 5.48
C PHE A 220 -38.39 -8.91 5.07
N PHE A 221 -39.21 -8.91 4.02
CA PHE A 221 -39.75 -7.68 3.45
C PHE A 221 -41.25 -7.48 3.77
N SER A 222 -42.06 -8.51 3.60
CA SER A 222 -43.53 -8.45 3.72
C SER A 222 -44.02 -9.28 4.91
N ASP A 223 -43.96 -8.71 6.12
CA ASP A 223 -44.45 -9.40 7.33
C ASP A 223 -45.88 -9.02 7.72
N THR A 224 -46.58 -8.24 6.90
CA THR A 224 -47.78 -7.52 7.34
C THR A 224 -49.00 -8.43 7.56
N ASN A 225 -49.09 -9.61 6.93
CA ASN A 225 -50.31 -10.45 6.98
C ASN A 225 -50.01 -11.85 7.52
N ILE A 226 -50.01 -12.02 8.84
CA ILE A 226 -50.11 -13.34 9.49
C ILE A 226 -51.49 -13.39 10.14
N ASP A 227 -52.42 -14.07 9.48
CA ASP A 227 -53.77 -14.23 9.97
C ASP A 227 -53.78 -15.36 11.00
N GLN A 228 -54.24 -15.12 12.23
CA GLN A 228 -54.43 -16.17 13.27
C GLN A 228 -55.38 -17.30 12.81
N ARG A 229 -56.05 -17.07 11.68
CA ARG A 229 -57.00 -17.96 11.01
C ARG A 229 -56.33 -19.13 10.29
N ASP A 230 -55.03 -19.07 9.99
CA ASP A 230 -54.28 -20.18 9.41
C ASP A 230 -53.29 -20.80 10.43
N PRO A 231 -53.68 -21.91 11.10
CA PRO A 231 -52.83 -22.57 12.09
C PRO A 231 -51.56 -23.19 11.49
N VAL A 232 -51.55 -23.53 10.19
CA VAL A 232 -50.38 -24.14 9.53
C VAL A 232 -49.32 -23.07 9.28
N GLN A 233 -49.72 -21.94 8.71
CA GLN A 233 -48.82 -20.80 8.47
C GLN A 233 -48.26 -20.25 9.79
N LEU A 234 -49.11 -20.13 10.82
CA LEU A 234 -48.68 -19.69 12.14
C LEU A 234 -47.68 -20.67 12.78
N ASN A 235 -47.91 -21.98 12.64
CA ASN A 235 -46.99 -22.99 13.16
C ASN A 235 -45.63 -22.96 12.45
N LEU A 236 -45.61 -22.79 11.12
CA LEU A 236 -44.37 -22.67 10.36
C LEU A 236 -43.55 -21.44 10.79
N LEU A 237 -44.23 -20.29 10.98
CA LEU A 237 -43.59 -19.08 11.46
C LEU A 237 -43.05 -19.23 12.89
N TYR A 238 -43.82 -19.86 13.78
CA TYR A 238 -43.39 -20.17 15.14
C TYR A 238 -42.12 -21.03 15.13
N VAL A 239 -42.10 -22.13 14.37
CA VAL A 239 -40.92 -23.00 14.25
C VAL A 239 -39.72 -22.23 13.72
N GLN A 240 -39.90 -21.36 12.72
CA GLN A 240 -38.84 -20.53 12.18
C GLN A 240 -38.29 -19.53 13.23
N CYS A 241 -39.16 -18.82 13.94
CA CYS A 241 -38.75 -17.87 14.99
C CYS A 241 -38.05 -18.59 16.14
N ARG A 242 -38.59 -19.73 16.56
CA ARG A 242 -38.03 -20.56 17.64
C ARG A 242 -36.64 -21.05 17.28
N ASN A 243 -36.48 -21.66 16.11
CA ASN A 243 -35.18 -22.15 15.65
C ASN A 243 -34.19 -20.97 15.51
N ALA A 244 -34.61 -19.84 14.95
CA ALA A 244 -33.74 -18.67 14.82
C ALA A 244 -33.21 -18.14 16.16
N ILE A 245 -34.05 -18.15 17.20
CA ILE A 245 -33.64 -17.79 18.56
C ILE A 245 -32.70 -18.84 19.16
N ILE A 246 -33.07 -20.13 19.12
CA ILE A 246 -32.27 -21.21 19.74
C ILE A 246 -30.90 -21.36 19.06
N ASP A 247 -30.87 -21.30 17.73
CA ASP A 247 -29.63 -21.37 16.97
C ASP A 247 -28.76 -20.14 17.27
N GLY A 248 -29.39 -18.97 17.47
CA GLY A 248 -28.73 -17.70 17.79
C GLY A 248 -28.61 -16.76 16.59
N THR A 249 -29.15 -17.15 15.44
CA THR A 249 -29.22 -16.31 14.21
C THR A 249 -30.07 -15.07 14.42
N HIS A 250 -31.02 -15.13 15.35
CA HIS A 250 -31.76 -13.98 15.85
C HIS A 250 -31.30 -13.64 17.28
N PRO A 251 -30.37 -12.68 17.45
CA PRO A 251 -29.84 -12.31 18.75
C PRO A 251 -30.92 -11.71 19.64
N VAL A 252 -31.05 -12.26 20.84
CA VAL A 252 -31.95 -11.79 21.89
C VAL A 252 -31.17 -11.56 23.17
N THR A 253 -31.68 -10.70 24.04
CA THR A 253 -31.12 -10.52 25.38
C THR A 253 -31.43 -11.73 26.26
N TYR A 254 -30.71 -11.87 27.37
CA TYR A 254 -30.90 -12.97 28.31
C TYR A 254 -32.32 -13.04 28.88
N ASP A 255 -32.93 -11.89 29.17
CA ASP A 255 -34.28 -11.83 29.74
C ASP A 255 -35.35 -12.18 28.70
N GLU A 256 -35.19 -11.72 27.46
CA GLU A 256 -36.06 -12.08 26.33
C GLU A 256 -35.98 -13.59 26.03
N ALA A 257 -34.78 -14.17 26.05
CA ALA A 257 -34.60 -15.60 25.85
C ALA A 257 -35.39 -16.44 26.87
N ILE A 258 -35.40 -16.03 28.15
CA ILE A 258 -36.18 -16.71 29.20
C ILE A 258 -37.69 -16.59 28.94
N GLN A 259 -38.17 -15.42 28.49
CA GLN A 259 -39.58 -15.23 28.15
C GLN A 259 -40.01 -16.16 27.01
N PHE A 260 -39.19 -16.27 25.96
CA PHE A 260 -39.43 -17.22 24.86
C PHE A 260 -39.43 -18.67 25.34
N SER A 261 -38.47 -19.08 26.18
CA SER A 261 -38.45 -20.43 26.73
C SER A 261 -39.70 -20.73 27.58
N GLY A 262 -40.21 -19.75 28.33
CA GLY A 262 -41.44 -19.88 29.11
C GLY A 262 -42.67 -20.09 28.23
N LEU A 263 -42.80 -19.32 27.14
CA LEU A 263 -43.84 -19.52 26.13
C LEU A 263 -43.69 -20.86 25.40
N GLN A 264 -42.47 -21.29 25.08
CA GLN A 264 -42.19 -22.59 24.47
C GLN A 264 -42.60 -23.74 25.40
N CYS A 265 -42.40 -23.61 26.73
CA CYS A 265 -42.90 -24.58 27.70
C CYS A 265 -44.43 -24.67 27.70
N GLN A 266 -45.13 -23.53 27.63
CA GLN A 266 -46.58 -23.50 27.51
C GLN A 266 -47.07 -24.19 26.22
N ILE A 267 -46.36 -24.00 25.11
CA ILE A 267 -46.71 -24.62 23.81
C ILE A 267 -46.45 -26.13 23.82
N GLN A 268 -45.36 -26.60 24.43
CA GLN A 268 -44.99 -28.02 24.41
C GLN A 268 -45.64 -28.87 25.52
N PHE A 269 -45.82 -28.30 26.71
CA PHE A 269 -46.26 -29.02 27.91
C PHE A 269 -47.63 -28.56 28.45
N GLY A 270 -48.22 -27.49 27.91
CA GLY A 270 -49.46 -26.90 28.43
C GLY A 270 -49.24 -26.14 29.73
N ASP A 271 -50.27 -26.06 30.56
CA ASP A 271 -50.27 -25.25 31.80
C ASP A 271 -49.21 -25.70 32.83
N HIS A 272 -48.65 -24.72 33.53
CA HIS A 272 -47.60 -24.97 34.52
C HIS A 272 -48.10 -25.68 35.79
N GLU A 273 -47.67 -26.93 36.01
CA GLU A 273 -47.85 -27.66 37.26
C GLU A 273 -46.53 -27.81 38.06
N GLU A 274 -46.47 -27.27 39.29
CA GLU A 274 -45.27 -27.33 40.15
C GLU A 274 -44.87 -28.78 40.54
N SER A 275 -45.81 -29.72 40.51
CA SER A 275 -45.55 -31.14 40.75
C SER A 275 -44.83 -31.83 39.59
N LYS A 276 -45.16 -31.45 38.35
CA LYS A 276 -44.62 -32.05 37.12
C LYS A 276 -43.41 -31.29 36.59
N HIS A 277 -43.33 -29.97 36.76
CA HIS A 277 -42.26 -29.13 36.20
C HIS A 277 -41.19 -28.81 37.25
N LYS A 278 -40.39 -29.82 37.61
CA LYS A 278 -39.24 -29.69 38.50
C LYS A 278 -37.95 -29.48 37.71
N PRO A 279 -36.91 -28.83 38.28
CA PRO A 279 -35.62 -28.69 37.63
C PRO A 279 -35.01 -30.06 37.27
N GLY A 280 -34.60 -30.23 36.02
CA GLY A 280 -34.04 -31.45 35.42
C GLY A 280 -34.92 -32.11 34.35
N ILE A 281 -36.06 -31.54 33.99
CA ILE A 281 -37.04 -32.17 33.08
C ILE A 281 -36.90 -31.67 31.63
N ILE A 282 -36.44 -30.42 31.45
CA ILE A 282 -36.22 -29.85 30.12
C ILE A 282 -34.73 -29.90 29.77
N ASP A 283 -34.40 -30.27 28.52
CA ASP A 283 -33.04 -30.07 28.01
C ASP A 283 -32.88 -28.60 27.66
N ILE A 284 -32.08 -27.88 28.46
CA ILE A 284 -31.87 -26.43 28.33
C ILE A 284 -31.37 -26.05 26.93
N ARG A 285 -30.70 -26.97 26.22
CA ARG A 285 -30.19 -26.73 24.85
C ARG A 285 -31.28 -26.57 23.80
N ASP A 286 -32.46 -27.13 24.04
CA ASP A 286 -33.59 -27.09 23.10
C ASP A 286 -34.52 -25.88 23.32
N PHE A 287 -34.24 -25.08 24.35
CA PHE A 287 -35.07 -23.94 24.76
C PHE A 287 -34.33 -22.61 24.76
N LEU A 288 -32.99 -22.63 24.73
CA LEU A 288 -32.17 -21.44 24.83
C LEU A 288 -30.96 -21.45 23.90
N PRO A 289 -30.51 -20.25 23.48
CA PRO A 289 -29.22 -20.09 22.82
C PRO A 289 -28.07 -20.73 23.61
N LYS A 290 -27.10 -21.29 22.90
CA LYS A 290 -25.88 -21.90 23.47
C LYS A 290 -25.12 -20.94 24.40
N GLU A 291 -25.20 -19.63 24.15
CA GLU A 291 -24.61 -18.57 24.99
C GLU A 291 -25.23 -18.50 26.39
N TYR A 292 -26.55 -18.72 26.51
CA TYR A 292 -27.28 -18.61 27.77
C TYR A 292 -27.48 -19.96 28.48
N ALA A 293 -27.35 -21.08 27.77
CA ALA A 293 -27.50 -22.43 28.31
C ALA A 293 -26.54 -22.76 29.48
N LYS A 294 -25.39 -22.07 29.59
CA LYS A 294 -24.39 -22.28 30.66
C LYS A 294 -24.67 -21.50 31.95
N SER A 295 -25.70 -20.65 31.97
CA SER A 295 -25.99 -19.80 33.13
C SER A 295 -26.61 -20.60 34.29
N LYS A 296 -26.23 -20.28 35.54
CA LYS A 296 -26.75 -20.98 36.73
C LYS A 296 -28.22 -20.61 37.00
N ASN A 297 -29.03 -21.59 37.44
CA ASN A 297 -30.45 -21.42 37.81
C ASN A 297 -31.40 -20.96 36.69
N VAL A 298 -31.02 -21.13 35.42
CA VAL A 298 -31.83 -20.69 34.27
C VAL A 298 -33.17 -21.42 34.21
N GLU A 299 -33.17 -22.74 34.39
CA GLU A 299 -34.38 -23.55 34.34
C GLU A 299 -35.46 -23.11 35.35
N LYS A 300 -35.05 -22.70 36.56
CA LYS A 300 -35.97 -22.12 37.55
C LYS A 300 -36.62 -20.83 37.06
N LYS A 301 -35.87 -19.99 36.33
CA LYS A 301 -36.40 -18.74 35.77
C LYS A 301 -37.35 -19.00 34.60
N ILE A 302 -37.07 -20.01 33.76
CA ILE A 302 -37.96 -20.44 32.69
C ILE A 302 -39.32 -20.86 33.27
N PHE A 303 -39.33 -21.66 34.34
CA PHE A 303 -40.57 -22.08 35.00
C PHE A 303 -41.32 -20.92 35.67
N LEU A 304 -40.60 -19.91 36.18
CA LEU A 304 -41.24 -18.69 36.69
C LEU A 304 -41.97 -17.91 35.59
N GLU A 305 -41.41 -17.85 34.37
CA GLU A 305 -42.12 -17.27 33.21
C GLU A 305 -43.27 -18.18 32.72
N HIS A 306 -43.08 -19.50 32.69
CA HIS A 306 -44.12 -20.46 32.32
C HIS A 306 -45.38 -20.30 33.20
N LYS A 307 -45.19 -20.07 34.51
CA LYS A 307 -46.29 -19.81 35.46
C LYS A 307 -47.13 -18.57 35.11
N LYS A 308 -46.59 -17.59 34.38
CA LYS A 308 -47.35 -16.39 33.95
C LYS A 308 -48.27 -16.64 32.76
N HIS A 309 -48.15 -17.79 32.11
CA HIS A 309 -48.86 -18.13 30.86
C HIS A 309 -49.94 -19.20 31.03
N ILE A 310 -50.30 -19.52 32.28
CA ILE A 310 -51.39 -20.46 32.61
C ILE A 310 -52.70 -20.01 31.96
N GLY A 311 -53.41 -20.94 31.31
CA GLY A 311 -54.69 -20.72 30.64
C GLY A 311 -54.57 -20.28 29.17
N ILE A 312 -53.35 -20.15 28.63
CA ILE A 312 -53.13 -19.83 27.22
C ILE A 312 -53.10 -21.13 26.40
N SER A 313 -53.90 -21.20 25.34
CA SER A 313 -53.93 -22.35 24.42
C SER A 313 -52.62 -22.48 23.62
N GLU A 314 -52.36 -23.66 23.04
CA GLU A 314 -51.17 -23.86 22.18
C GLU A 314 -51.13 -22.87 21.00
N LEU A 315 -52.29 -22.64 20.37
CA LEU A 315 -52.47 -21.76 19.22
C LEU A 315 -52.21 -20.29 19.60
N ASP A 316 -52.80 -19.85 20.73
CA ASP A 316 -52.57 -18.51 21.26
C ASP A 316 -51.13 -18.33 21.75
N GLY A 317 -50.52 -19.39 22.29
CA GLY A 317 -49.12 -19.43 22.67
C GLY A 317 -48.19 -19.18 21.48
N LYS A 318 -48.43 -19.87 20.35
CA LYS A 318 -47.68 -19.65 19.09
C LYS A 318 -47.90 -18.24 18.53
N ALA A 319 -49.12 -17.71 18.59
CA ALA A 319 -49.42 -16.34 18.19
C ALA A 319 -48.67 -15.32 19.07
N LYS A 320 -48.66 -15.53 20.39
CA LYS A 320 -47.98 -14.63 21.34
C LYS A 320 -46.46 -14.70 21.20
N TYR A 321 -45.91 -15.90 20.96
CA TYR A 321 -44.48 -16.10 20.68
C TYR A 321 -44.05 -15.36 19.42
N THR A 322 -44.79 -15.51 18.32
CA THR A 322 -44.47 -14.84 17.04
C THR A 322 -44.66 -13.33 17.13
N GLN A 323 -45.69 -12.85 17.83
CA GLN A 323 -45.88 -11.42 18.09
C GLN A 323 -44.75 -10.81 18.91
N LEU A 324 -44.31 -11.50 19.97
CA LEU A 324 -43.17 -11.07 20.79
C LEU A 324 -41.89 -11.00 19.95
N CYS A 325 -41.60 -12.05 19.17
CA CYS A 325 -40.45 -12.10 18.27
C CYS A 325 -40.45 -10.91 17.29
N ARG A 326 -41.60 -10.59 16.70
CA ARG A 326 -41.75 -9.46 15.77
C ARG A 326 -41.63 -8.08 16.41
N SER A 327 -41.93 -7.97 17.70
CA SER A 327 -41.81 -6.72 18.45
C SER A 327 -40.35 -6.34 18.74
N LEU A 328 -39.42 -7.29 18.60
CA LEU A 328 -38.00 -7.06 18.82
C LEU A 328 -37.40 -6.22 17.69
N ARG A 329 -36.53 -5.28 18.07
CA ARG A 329 -35.80 -4.44 17.09
C ARG A 329 -34.85 -5.25 16.22
N THR A 330 -34.41 -6.42 16.70
CA THR A 330 -33.55 -7.37 15.99
C THR A 330 -34.32 -8.21 14.97
N TYR A 331 -35.65 -8.06 14.88
CA TYR A 331 -36.47 -8.86 13.99
C TYR A 331 -36.32 -8.41 12.53
N GLY A 332 -36.21 -9.39 11.63
CA GLY A 332 -35.93 -9.14 10.21
C GLY A 332 -34.54 -8.55 9.94
N VAL A 333 -33.64 -8.56 10.94
CA VAL A 333 -32.25 -8.14 10.81
C VAL A 333 -31.35 -9.37 10.65
N THR A 334 -30.54 -9.36 9.61
CA THR A 334 -29.51 -10.39 9.38
C THR A 334 -28.18 -9.91 9.95
N PHE A 335 -27.58 -10.65 10.88
CA PHE A 335 -26.40 -10.23 11.62
C PHE A 335 -25.12 -10.93 11.13
N PHE A 336 -24.07 -10.13 10.97
CA PHE A 336 -22.72 -10.57 10.61
C PHE A 336 -21.73 -10.16 11.68
N LEU A 337 -20.81 -11.06 12.04
CA LEU A 337 -19.77 -10.77 13.02
C LEU A 337 -18.61 -10.07 12.33
N VAL A 338 -18.34 -8.83 12.73
CA VAL A 338 -17.31 -7.98 12.12
C VAL A 338 -16.33 -7.45 13.17
N LYS A 339 -15.10 -7.13 12.76
CA LYS A 339 -14.13 -6.43 13.59
C LYS A 339 -13.99 -4.99 13.10
N GLU A 340 -14.37 -4.02 13.93
CA GLU A 340 -14.16 -2.60 13.64
C GLU A 340 -12.89 -2.08 14.35
N LYS A 341 -12.20 -1.12 13.72
CA LYS A 341 -11.10 -0.40 14.37
C LYS A 341 -11.68 0.70 15.25
N MET A 342 -11.32 0.72 16.53
CA MET A 342 -11.75 1.79 17.43
C MET A 342 -11.15 3.14 17.03
N SER A 343 -11.98 4.18 17.02
CA SER A 343 -11.50 5.56 16.81
C SER A 343 -10.48 5.94 17.89
N GLY A 344 -9.32 6.46 17.47
CA GLY A 344 -8.24 6.89 18.37
C GLY A 344 -7.40 5.78 19.03
N LYS A 345 -7.69 4.48 18.77
CA LYS A 345 -6.91 3.36 19.32
C LYS A 345 -6.63 2.30 18.25
N ASN A 346 -5.39 1.82 18.15
CA ASN A 346 -5.03 0.70 17.25
C ASN A 346 -5.47 -0.65 17.84
N LYS A 347 -6.77 -0.81 18.10
CA LYS A 347 -7.39 -2.04 18.62
C LYS A 347 -8.64 -2.37 17.81
N LEU A 348 -8.72 -3.61 17.34
CA LEU A 348 -9.92 -4.16 16.73
C LEU A 348 -10.88 -4.66 17.81
N VAL A 349 -12.16 -4.29 17.68
CA VAL A 349 -13.23 -4.68 18.60
C VAL A 349 -14.29 -5.45 17.83
N PRO A 350 -14.74 -6.62 18.32
CA PRO A 350 -15.84 -7.36 17.71
C PRO A 350 -17.15 -6.58 17.82
N ARG A 351 -17.92 -6.59 16.73
CA ARG A 351 -19.19 -5.88 16.59
C ARG A 351 -20.11 -6.71 15.71
N LEU A 352 -21.42 -6.55 15.88
CA LEU A 352 -22.41 -7.14 15.00
C LEU A 352 -22.85 -6.09 13.98
N LEU A 353 -22.73 -6.42 12.69
CA LEU A 353 -23.27 -5.62 11.61
C LEU A 353 -24.59 -6.25 11.16
N GLY A 354 -25.70 -5.58 11.39
CA GLY A 354 -27.02 -6.01 10.94
C GLY A 354 -27.41 -5.36 9.62
N VAL A 355 -28.04 -6.10 8.72
CA VAL A 355 -28.65 -5.56 7.50
C VAL A 355 -30.15 -5.84 7.52
N THR A 356 -30.95 -4.79 7.30
CA THR A 356 -32.42 -4.84 7.25
C THR A 356 -32.92 -4.36 5.88
N LYS A 357 -34.23 -4.48 5.62
CA LYS A 357 -34.85 -3.94 4.40
C LYS A 357 -34.75 -2.42 4.24
N GLU A 358 -34.49 -1.68 5.31
CA GLU A 358 -34.50 -0.21 5.34
C GLU A 358 -33.17 0.39 5.79
N SER A 359 -32.34 -0.36 6.51
CA SER A 359 -31.15 0.18 7.16
C SER A 359 -30.04 -0.86 7.38
N ILE A 360 -28.82 -0.37 7.53
CA ILE A 360 -27.67 -1.11 8.05
C ILE A 360 -27.47 -0.66 9.49
N VAL A 361 -27.41 -1.60 10.43
CA VAL A 361 -27.29 -1.33 11.87
C VAL A 361 -25.96 -1.84 12.42
N ARG A 362 -25.33 -1.05 13.28
CA ARG A 362 -24.16 -1.45 14.06
C ARG A 362 -24.61 -1.76 15.48
N VAL A 363 -24.32 -2.97 15.95
CA VAL A 363 -24.83 -3.52 17.21
C VAL A 363 -23.69 -3.99 18.11
N ASP A 364 -23.82 -3.75 19.41
CA ASP A 364 -22.83 -4.24 20.37
C ASP A 364 -22.92 -5.75 20.54
N GLU A 365 -21.78 -6.44 20.55
CA GLU A 365 -21.73 -7.91 20.63
C GLU A 365 -22.30 -8.42 21.96
N ARG A 366 -22.08 -7.68 23.05
CA ARG A 366 -22.43 -8.12 24.41
C ARG A 366 -23.82 -7.68 24.85
N THR A 367 -24.18 -6.42 24.65
CA THR A 367 -25.49 -5.90 25.10
C THR A 367 -26.59 -6.11 24.07
N LYS A 368 -26.22 -6.41 22.82
CA LYS A 368 -27.13 -6.47 21.66
C LYS A 368 -27.86 -5.14 21.37
N ASP A 369 -27.37 -4.03 21.93
CA ASP A 369 -27.94 -2.70 21.69
C ASP A 369 -27.46 -2.10 20.37
N PHE A 370 -28.32 -1.31 19.73
CA PHE A 370 -28.01 -0.60 18.50
C PHE A 370 -27.15 0.63 18.82
N ILE A 371 -25.90 0.60 18.36
CA ILE A 371 -24.94 1.70 18.50
C ILE A 371 -25.19 2.77 17.44
N GLN A 372 -25.47 2.33 16.21
CA GLN A 372 -25.67 3.24 15.08
C GLN A 372 -26.58 2.59 14.03
N VAL A 373 -27.41 3.39 13.38
CA VAL A 373 -28.34 2.96 12.33
C VAL A 373 -28.13 3.86 11.13
N TRP A 374 -27.85 3.27 9.97
CA TRP A 374 -27.71 3.96 8.69
C TRP A 374 -28.83 3.52 7.76
N PRO A 375 -29.78 4.39 7.41
CA PRO A 375 -30.74 4.10 6.34
C PRO A 375 -30.03 3.65 5.06
N LEU A 376 -30.58 2.65 4.37
CA LEU A 376 -30.06 2.16 3.08
C LEU A 376 -30.04 3.27 2.03
N THR A 377 -30.92 4.26 2.16
CA THR A 377 -31.00 5.46 1.32
C THR A 377 -29.74 6.33 1.37
N HIS A 378 -29.01 6.28 2.50
CA HIS A 378 -27.76 7.01 2.69
C HIS A 378 -26.54 6.25 2.17
N VAL A 379 -26.68 4.97 1.81
CA VAL A 379 -25.58 4.17 1.28
C VAL A 379 -25.38 4.51 -0.19
N LYS A 380 -24.28 5.18 -0.51
CA LYS A 380 -23.95 5.57 -1.89
C LYS A 380 -23.29 4.43 -2.66
N ARG A 381 -22.40 3.69 -2.01
CA ARG A 381 -21.71 2.52 -2.56
C ARG A 381 -21.18 1.63 -1.43
N TRP A 382 -20.93 0.36 -1.75
CA TRP A 382 -20.25 -0.58 -0.86
C TRP A 382 -19.19 -1.35 -1.64
N THR A 383 -18.21 -1.91 -0.92
CA THR A 383 -17.16 -2.73 -1.52
C THR A 383 -16.88 -3.92 -0.63
N ALA A 384 -16.94 -5.11 -1.23
CA ALA A 384 -16.56 -6.36 -0.61
C ALA A 384 -15.16 -6.76 -1.05
N SER A 385 -14.37 -7.24 -0.12
CA SER A 385 -13.08 -7.91 -0.36
C SER A 385 -13.03 -9.17 0.51
N PRO A 386 -12.12 -10.13 0.23
CA PRO A 386 -12.09 -11.41 0.93
C PRO A 386 -12.00 -11.32 2.46
N ASN A 387 -11.40 -10.24 2.99
CA ASN A 387 -11.19 -10.03 4.43
C ASN A 387 -11.72 -8.69 4.95
N THR A 388 -12.31 -7.86 4.09
CA THR A 388 -12.76 -6.51 4.47
C THR A 388 -14.05 -6.13 3.76
N PHE A 389 -14.90 -5.38 4.44
CA PHE A 389 -16.11 -4.81 3.88
C PHE A 389 -16.15 -3.33 4.21
N THR A 390 -16.45 -2.49 3.22
CA THR A 390 -16.44 -1.02 3.37
C THR A 390 -17.73 -0.42 2.83
N LEU A 391 -18.34 0.46 3.63
CA LEU A 391 -19.52 1.26 3.30
C LEU A 391 -19.13 2.72 3.10
N ASP A 392 -19.65 3.31 2.03
CA ASP A 392 -19.54 4.72 1.73
C ASP A 392 -20.94 5.36 1.72
N PHE A 393 -21.08 6.38 2.55
CA PHE A 393 -22.33 7.13 2.72
C PHE A 393 -22.32 8.47 1.95
N GLY A 394 -21.28 8.77 1.18
CA GLY A 394 -21.16 10.02 0.44
C GLY A 394 -21.24 11.25 1.36
N ASP A 395 -22.14 12.17 1.06
CA ASP A 395 -22.28 13.42 1.81
C ASP A 395 -22.95 13.22 3.18
N TYR A 396 -23.54 12.04 3.44
CA TYR A 396 -24.19 11.70 4.71
C TYR A 396 -23.20 11.31 5.82
N ALA A 397 -21.94 11.01 5.48
CA ALA A 397 -20.88 10.80 6.48
C ALA A 397 -19.50 11.18 5.93
N SER A 398 -18.69 11.87 6.74
CA SER A 398 -17.35 12.34 6.35
C SER A 398 -16.30 11.23 6.22
N ALA A 399 -16.61 10.00 6.69
CA ALA A 399 -15.67 8.88 6.69
C ALA A 399 -16.36 7.57 6.30
N TYR A 400 -15.61 6.72 5.61
CA TYR A 400 -16.03 5.36 5.29
C TYR A 400 -16.13 4.50 6.54
N TYR A 401 -17.15 3.65 6.59
CA TYR A 401 -17.24 2.61 7.61
C TYR A 401 -16.60 1.33 7.07
N SER A 402 -15.39 1.01 7.55
CA SER A 402 -14.64 -0.16 7.13
C SER A 402 -14.47 -1.16 8.27
N VAL A 403 -14.76 -2.42 7.97
CA VAL A 403 -14.70 -3.53 8.92
C VAL A 403 -13.95 -4.72 8.34
N GLN A 404 -13.31 -5.49 9.20
CA GLN A 404 -12.70 -6.76 8.83
C GLN A 404 -13.73 -7.89 8.99
N THR A 405 -13.99 -8.61 7.91
CA THR A 405 -14.93 -9.74 7.85
C THR A 405 -14.58 -10.64 6.67
N ASN A 406 -14.88 -11.93 6.79
CA ASN A 406 -14.71 -12.89 5.70
C ASN A 406 -16.02 -13.08 4.90
N GLU A 407 -17.15 -12.56 5.40
CA GLU A 407 -18.46 -12.63 4.73
C GLU A 407 -18.77 -11.38 3.89
N GLY A 408 -17.76 -10.57 3.52
CA GLY A 408 -17.97 -9.33 2.77
C GLY A 408 -18.81 -9.52 1.50
N GLN A 409 -18.65 -10.65 0.81
CA GLN A 409 -19.41 -10.99 -0.40
C GLN A 409 -20.88 -11.31 -0.09
N GLN A 410 -21.17 -12.04 0.99
CA GLN A 410 -22.55 -12.37 1.40
C GLN A 410 -23.30 -11.11 1.84
N ILE A 411 -22.64 -10.23 2.61
CA ILE A 411 -23.18 -8.93 3.02
C ILE A 411 -23.53 -8.09 1.77
N SER A 412 -22.62 -8.05 0.79
CA SER A 412 -22.84 -7.34 -0.46
C SER A 412 -24.04 -7.88 -1.25
N GLN A 413 -24.15 -9.20 -1.40
CA GLN A 413 -25.27 -9.83 -2.11
C GLN A 413 -26.61 -9.57 -1.40
N LEU A 414 -26.61 -9.58 -0.08
CA LEU A 414 -27.82 -9.34 0.70
C LEU A 414 -28.29 -7.88 0.57
N ILE A 415 -27.38 -6.90 0.66
CA ILE A 415 -27.71 -5.48 0.44
C ILE A 415 -28.26 -5.27 -0.97
N ALA A 416 -27.62 -5.86 -1.98
CA ALA A 416 -28.10 -5.80 -3.36
C ALA A 416 -29.52 -6.39 -3.48
N GLY A 417 -29.76 -7.56 -2.90
CA GLY A 417 -31.08 -8.21 -2.93
C GLY A 417 -32.19 -7.40 -2.27
N TYR A 418 -31.93 -6.76 -1.13
CA TYR A 418 -32.92 -5.86 -0.52
C TYR A 418 -33.23 -4.66 -1.42
N ILE A 419 -32.21 -4.04 -2.02
CA ILE A 419 -32.39 -2.90 -2.95
C ILE A 419 -33.19 -3.34 -4.18
N ASP A 420 -32.90 -4.51 -4.75
CA ASP A 420 -33.62 -5.05 -5.91
C ASP A 420 -35.10 -5.28 -5.60
N ILE A 421 -35.43 -5.83 -4.42
CA ILE A 421 -36.82 -6.02 -3.98
C ILE A 421 -37.53 -4.66 -3.80
N VAL A 422 -36.87 -3.67 -3.21
CA VAL A 422 -37.42 -2.30 -3.06
C VAL A 422 -37.72 -1.69 -4.43
N LEU A 423 -36.79 -1.77 -5.37
CA LEU A 423 -36.94 -1.22 -6.72
C LEU A 423 -38.03 -1.94 -7.52
N LYS A 424 -38.10 -3.28 -7.44
CA LYS A 424 -39.11 -4.10 -8.13
C LYS A 424 -40.51 -3.74 -7.64
N LYS A 425 -40.72 -3.66 -6.32
CA LYS A 425 -42.04 -3.30 -5.75
C LYS A 425 -42.46 -1.86 -6.03
N ARG A 426 -41.51 -0.93 -6.17
CA ARG A 426 -41.81 0.43 -6.61
C ARG A 426 -42.34 0.45 -8.04
N LYS A 427 -41.68 -0.29 -8.94
CA LYS A 427 -42.13 -0.45 -10.32
C LYS A 427 -43.52 -1.09 -10.41
N ASP A 428 -43.77 -2.14 -9.63
CA ASP A 428 -45.09 -2.80 -9.58
C ASP A 428 -46.21 -1.88 -9.06
N ARG A 429 -45.89 -0.91 -8.19
CA ARG A 429 -46.85 0.12 -7.75
C ARG A 429 -47.13 1.13 -8.86
N GLU A 430 -46.08 1.62 -9.53
CA GLU A 430 -46.21 2.55 -10.66
C GLU A 430 -47.02 1.93 -11.82
N ASP A 431 -46.77 0.65 -12.14
CA ASP A 431 -47.51 -0.10 -13.18
C ASP A 431 -48.98 -0.36 -12.79
N LYS A 432 -49.30 -0.50 -11.49
CA LYS A 432 -50.68 -0.66 -11.01
C LYS A 432 -51.47 0.64 -10.91
N THR A 433 -50.80 1.79 -10.80
CA THR A 433 -51.46 3.11 -10.70
C THR A 433 -51.98 3.68 -12.02
N VAL A 434 -51.82 2.98 -13.15
CA VAL A 434 -52.33 3.42 -14.47
C VAL A 434 -53.75 2.89 -14.76
N GLY A 435 -54.31 2.01 -13.93
CA GLY A 435 -55.64 1.43 -14.18
C GLY A 435 -56.38 1.02 -12.92
N ASP A 436 -56.71 1.98 -12.05
CA ASP A 436 -58.00 2.10 -11.35
C ASP A 436 -57.88 3.14 -10.23
N ASN A 437 -58.60 4.25 -10.38
CA ASN A 437 -58.81 5.23 -9.33
C ASN A 437 -59.83 4.68 -8.33
N ILE A 438 -59.38 4.00 -7.27
CA ILE A 438 -60.14 3.89 -6.02
C ILE A 438 -59.25 4.35 -4.87
N ILE A 439 -59.74 5.38 -4.20
CA ILE A 439 -59.18 6.04 -3.04
C ILE A 439 -59.32 5.08 -1.85
N ASP A 440 -58.21 4.56 -1.33
CA ASP A 440 -58.16 4.03 0.04
C ASP A 440 -57.29 4.97 0.89
N GLU A 441 -58.00 5.83 1.62
CA GLU A 441 -57.54 6.95 2.45
C GLU A 441 -56.93 6.51 3.81
N GLU A 442 -56.35 5.31 3.90
CA GLU A 442 -55.81 4.78 5.17
C GLU A 442 -54.30 4.47 5.18
N ALA A 443 -53.57 4.85 4.11
CA ALA A 443 -52.11 4.71 4.04
C ALA A 443 -51.39 6.08 4.01
N THR A 444 -51.65 6.92 5.00
CA THR A 444 -50.79 8.08 5.30
C THR A 444 -49.66 7.65 6.21
N MET A 445 -48.42 7.80 5.75
CA MET A 445 -47.26 8.36 6.47
C MET A 445 -45.99 8.15 5.60
N ILE A 446 -45.76 9.13 4.72
CA ILE A 446 -44.48 9.69 4.27
C ILE A 446 -43.26 8.73 4.30
N GLU A 447 -42.86 8.22 3.13
CA GLU A 447 -41.50 7.71 2.92
C GLU A 447 -40.75 8.65 1.95
N ASP A 448 -39.65 9.21 2.45
CA ASP A 448 -38.76 10.12 1.74
C ASP A 448 -38.14 9.49 0.50
N ILE A 449 -37.94 10.35 -0.49
CA ILE A 449 -37.57 10.07 -1.87
C ILE A 449 -36.19 9.38 -1.96
N ILE A 450 -36.17 8.09 -2.28
CA ILE A 450 -34.97 7.43 -2.82
C ILE A 450 -34.91 7.73 -4.31
N ALA A 451 -33.93 8.54 -4.73
CA ALA A 451 -33.61 8.76 -6.13
C ALA A 451 -32.83 7.55 -6.68
N PRO A 452 -33.10 7.08 -7.92
CA PRO A 452 -32.47 5.90 -8.49
C PRO A 452 -31.02 6.20 -8.89
N GLY A 453 -30.09 6.01 -7.95
CA GLY A 453 -28.67 5.83 -8.25
C GLY A 453 -28.40 4.34 -8.38
N LYS A 454 -28.11 3.85 -9.60
CA LYS A 454 -27.69 2.45 -9.83
C LYS A 454 -26.53 2.10 -8.90
N ALA A 455 -26.74 1.15 -7.98
CA ALA A 455 -25.67 0.57 -7.18
C ALA A 455 -24.69 -0.13 -8.15
N THR A 456 -23.48 0.40 -8.24
CA THR A 456 -22.45 -0.13 -9.16
C THR A 456 -21.61 -1.14 -8.40
N ILE A 457 -21.85 -2.43 -8.62
CA ILE A 457 -20.95 -3.50 -8.21
C ILE A 457 -19.70 -3.37 -9.09
N ILE A 458 -18.55 -3.05 -8.50
CA ILE A 458 -17.29 -3.01 -9.22
C ILE A 458 -16.74 -4.44 -9.29
N GLU A 459 -17.01 -5.14 -10.39
CA GLU A 459 -16.12 -6.21 -10.85
C GLU A 459 -14.87 -5.58 -11.49
N PRO A 460 -13.68 -6.18 -11.33
CA PRO A 460 -12.46 -5.59 -11.84
C PRO A 460 -12.33 -5.86 -13.35
N ASN A 461 -13.00 -5.08 -14.20
CA ASN A 461 -12.52 -4.80 -15.55
C ASN A 461 -13.19 -3.60 -16.26
N ARG A 462 -12.31 -2.67 -16.70
CA ARG A 462 -12.37 -1.63 -17.75
C ARG A 462 -13.71 -0.92 -18.05
N PRO A 463 -13.81 0.40 -17.78
CA PRO A 463 -14.81 1.24 -18.44
C PRO A 463 -14.28 1.75 -19.79
N ALA A 464 -15.09 1.58 -20.83
CA ALA A 464 -15.07 2.42 -22.02
C ALA A 464 -15.68 3.78 -21.65
N PHE A 465 -15.04 4.86 -22.10
CA PHE A 465 -15.58 6.21 -22.01
C PHE A 465 -16.54 6.46 -23.16
N ASP A 466 -17.71 7.01 -22.85
CA ASP A 466 -18.51 7.78 -23.79
C ASP A 466 -18.84 9.14 -23.18
N HIS A 467 -18.59 10.20 -23.95
CA HIS A 467 -18.69 11.60 -23.56
C HIS A 467 -20.12 12.13 -23.63
N VAL A 468 -20.61 12.85 -22.61
CA VAL A 468 -21.55 13.97 -22.81
C VAL A 468 -21.27 15.12 -21.82
N HIS A 469 -21.30 16.33 -22.37
CA HIS A 469 -20.96 17.66 -21.87
C HIS A 469 -21.56 18.12 -20.53
N GLN A 470 -20.75 18.79 -19.70
CA GLN A 470 -21.17 19.58 -18.55
C GLN A 470 -21.19 21.08 -18.91
N LYS A 471 -22.38 21.70 -18.88
CA LYS A 471 -22.57 23.16 -18.76
C LYS A 471 -22.93 23.48 -17.31
N ASN A 472 -22.20 24.42 -16.73
CA ASN A 472 -22.40 24.99 -15.39
C ASN A 472 -23.60 25.93 -15.33
N VAL A 473 -24.47 25.79 -14.31
CA VAL A 473 -25.30 26.84 -13.68
C VAL A 473 -25.62 26.29 -12.26
N TYR A 474 -25.45 26.96 -11.11
CA TYR A 474 -26.17 28.13 -10.55
C TYR A 474 -25.38 28.61 -9.31
N SER A 475 -24.92 29.87 -9.23
CA SER A 475 -25.58 31.08 -8.68
C SER A 475 -26.01 30.99 -7.20
N ALA A 476 -25.37 31.82 -6.36
CA ALA A 476 -25.68 32.06 -4.95
C ALA A 476 -26.87 33.02 -4.75
N PRO A 477 -27.64 32.92 -3.66
CA PRO A 477 -28.75 33.83 -3.39
C PRO A 477 -28.31 35.08 -2.59
N LEU A 478 -28.86 36.23 -2.98
CA LEU A 478 -28.81 37.53 -2.29
C LEU A 478 -29.86 37.60 -1.17
N ILE A 479 -29.52 38.24 -0.05
CA ILE A 479 -30.46 38.94 0.84
C ILE A 479 -29.99 40.39 1.02
N ARG A 480 -30.81 41.35 0.58
CA ARG A 480 -30.76 42.81 0.88
C ARG A 480 -31.10 43.02 2.37
N GLY A 481 -30.63 44.03 3.08
CA GLY A 481 -29.88 45.25 2.80
C GLY A 481 -30.09 46.23 3.97
N THR A 482 -29.35 47.34 4.04
CA THR A 482 -29.82 48.73 4.31
C THR A 482 -28.74 49.69 4.84
N PHE A 483 -28.68 50.87 4.18
CA PHE A 483 -28.33 52.24 4.64
C PHE A 483 -26.91 52.52 5.21
N SER A 484 -26.23 53.64 4.93
CA SER A 484 -26.60 54.94 4.32
C SER A 484 -25.34 55.71 3.91
N ASP A 485 -25.52 56.53 2.89
CA ASP A 485 -24.60 57.49 2.27
C ASP A 485 -23.95 58.53 3.18
N SER A 486 -22.83 59.10 2.70
CA SER A 486 -22.57 60.55 2.49
C SER A 486 -21.10 60.88 2.79
N ALA A 487 -20.37 61.77 2.12
CA ALA A 487 -20.44 62.46 0.84
C ALA A 487 -19.21 63.40 0.81
N ASN A 488 -18.72 63.71 -0.41
CA ASN A 488 -18.07 64.98 -0.80
C ASN A 488 -16.59 65.21 -0.39
N HIS A 489 -15.69 65.75 -1.23
CA HIS A 489 -15.85 66.43 -2.52
C HIS A 489 -14.45 66.60 -3.18
N SER A 490 -14.30 66.24 -4.47
CA SER A 490 -13.98 67.10 -5.65
C SER A 490 -12.54 67.67 -5.76
N ASP A 491 -11.90 67.86 -6.91
CA ASP A 491 -12.29 67.72 -8.33
C ASP A 491 -11.01 67.69 -9.23
N ASP A 492 -11.22 67.13 -10.43
CA ASP A 492 -10.72 67.52 -11.76
C ASP A 492 -9.51 66.88 -12.53
N HIS A 493 -9.93 66.27 -13.66
CA HIS A 493 -9.37 66.14 -15.03
C HIS A 493 -8.20 65.15 -15.33
N HIS A 494 -8.24 64.23 -16.33
CA HIS A 494 -8.82 64.24 -17.70
C HIS A 494 -9.28 62.85 -18.26
N GLN A 495 -10.43 62.89 -18.97
CA GLN A 495 -11.00 62.13 -20.13
C GLN A 495 -10.57 60.66 -20.45
N GLN A 496 -11.46 59.65 -20.36
CA GLN A 496 -12.64 59.21 -21.20
C GLN A 496 -12.24 58.36 -22.44
N GLN A 497 -12.47 57.03 -22.48
CA GLN A 497 -13.71 56.26 -22.81
C GLN A 497 -14.23 56.54 -24.25
N GLN A 498 -14.53 55.60 -25.15
CA GLN A 498 -15.27 54.31 -25.09
C GLN A 498 -14.99 53.50 -26.39
N GLN A 499 -15.13 52.17 -26.37
CA GLN A 499 -15.10 51.29 -27.55
C GLN A 499 -16.40 50.49 -27.68
N GLN A 500 -17.00 50.48 -28.87
CA GLN A 500 -17.71 49.33 -29.45
C GLN A 500 -17.95 49.49 -30.98
N GLN A 501 -17.97 48.33 -31.65
CA GLN A 501 -18.48 47.97 -33.00
C GLN A 501 -17.53 47.87 -34.22
N ASP A 502 -17.29 46.59 -34.60
CA ASP A 502 -17.36 45.91 -35.92
C ASP A 502 -16.90 46.60 -37.22
N TYR A 503 -15.93 45.98 -37.92
CA TYR A 503 -16.07 45.42 -39.30
C TYR A 503 -14.76 44.75 -39.80
N ILE A 504 -14.90 43.63 -40.54
CA ILE A 504 -13.89 42.75 -41.19
C ILE A 504 -13.88 43.09 -42.72
N PRO A 505 -12.76 43.09 -43.51
CA PRO A 505 -12.29 41.86 -44.23
C PRO A 505 -10.81 41.72 -44.73
N SER A 506 -10.35 40.46 -44.68
CA SER A 506 -9.55 39.69 -45.68
C SER A 506 -8.12 40.10 -46.12
N GLN A 507 -7.11 39.23 -45.86
CA GLN A 507 -6.43 38.36 -46.87
C GLN A 507 -5.18 37.62 -46.33
N ILE A 508 -5.26 36.28 -46.37
CA ILE A 508 -4.25 35.25 -46.72
C ILE A 508 -2.82 35.37 -46.14
N HIS A 509 -2.49 34.54 -45.14
CA HIS A 509 -1.24 33.76 -45.13
C HIS A 509 -1.37 32.51 -44.24
N GLU A 510 -0.61 31.47 -44.60
CA GLU A 510 -0.87 30.04 -44.42
C GLU A 510 -0.87 29.50 -42.96
N GLN A 511 -1.77 28.54 -42.72
CA GLN A 511 -1.66 27.59 -41.60
C GLN A 511 -0.50 26.62 -41.83
N PRO A 512 0.34 26.32 -40.83
CA PRO A 512 0.94 25.00 -40.72
C PRO A 512 -0.09 24.07 -40.08
N LYS A 513 -0.57 23.11 -40.87
CA LYS A 513 -1.23 21.90 -40.37
C LYS A 513 -0.23 21.16 -39.47
N LEU A 514 -0.61 20.86 -38.23
CA LEU A 514 -0.06 19.72 -37.50
C LEU A 514 -1.15 18.67 -37.35
N LEU A 515 -0.77 17.48 -37.81
CA LEU A 515 -1.60 16.34 -38.10
C LEU A 515 -2.21 15.73 -36.84
N SER A 516 -3.43 15.25 -37.03
CA SER A 516 -4.09 14.18 -36.28
C SER A 516 -3.18 12.96 -36.09
N ASN A 517 -2.95 12.59 -34.83
CA ASN A 517 -2.95 11.23 -34.26
C ASN A 517 -1.94 11.14 -33.13
N ASN A 518 -2.42 11.06 -31.88
CA ASN A 518 -1.94 10.14 -30.84
C ASN A 518 -2.72 10.39 -29.54
N HIS A 519 -3.28 9.34 -28.95
CA HIS A 519 -3.88 9.36 -27.63
C HIS A 519 -2.79 9.59 -26.56
N HIS A 520 -2.69 10.78 -25.99
CA HIS A 520 -1.96 11.00 -24.73
C HIS A 520 -2.94 11.05 -23.56
N SER A 521 -2.66 10.27 -22.52
CA SER A 521 -3.41 10.25 -21.25
C SER A 521 -3.36 11.61 -20.52
N ASN A 522 -4.41 11.95 -19.75
CA ASN A 522 -4.51 13.19 -18.96
C ASN A 522 -3.28 13.48 -18.07
N ASP A 523 -2.55 12.45 -17.62
CA ASP A 523 -1.35 12.60 -16.79
C ASP A 523 -0.09 13.01 -17.57
N SER A 524 -0.02 12.68 -18.87
CA SER A 524 1.05 13.17 -19.75
C SER A 524 0.94 14.69 -19.90
N ILE A 525 -0.29 15.23 -19.93
CA ILE A 525 -0.56 16.67 -19.97
C ILE A 525 -0.04 17.36 -18.68
N ILE A 526 -0.18 16.73 -17.51
CA ILE A 526 0.34 17.25 -16.23
C ILE A 526 1.87 17.23 -16.18
N LEU A 527 2.51 16.16 -16.68
CA LEU A 527 3.96 16.10 -16.82
C LEU A 527 4.47 17.19 -17.77
N PHE A 528 3.84 17.36 -18.93
CA PHE A 528 4.22 18.39 -19.89
C PHE A 528 4.02 19.81 -19.34
N SER A 529 2.93 20.08 -18.61
CA SER A 529 2.71 21.38 -17.97
C SER A 529 3.71 21.65 -16.84
N THR A 530 4.10 20.61 -16.08
CA THR A 530 5.13 20.71 -15.03
C THR A 530 6.51 21.01 -15.63
N ILE A 531 6.87 20.32 -16.72
CA ILE A 531 8.10 20.58 -17.48
C ILE A 531 8.11 22.01 -18.02
N GLU A 532 6.99 22.48 -18.57
CA GLU A 532 6.89 23.83 -19.13
C GLU A 532 6.97 24.92 -18.04
N ASN A 533 6.37 24.69 -16.87
CA ASN A 533 6.53 25.54 -15.70
C ASN A 533 7.99 25.58 -15.21
N ALA A 534 8.64 24.43 -15.10
CA ALA A 534 10.06 24.36 -14.72
C ALA A 534 10.95 25.18 -15.67
N ARG A 535 10.74 25.03 -16.99
CA ARG A 535 11.47 25.80 -18.02
C ARG A 535 11.24 27.30 -17.88
N ASN A 536 10.01 27.72 -17.64
CA ASN A 536 9.69 29.14 -17.43
C ASN A 536 10.43 29.70 -16.21
N ILE A 537 10.42 28.98 -15.08
CA ILE A 537 11.14 29.40 -13.87
C ILE A 537 12.64 29.52 -14.16
N ILE A 538 13.25 28.55 -14.84
CA ILE A 538 14.68 28.57 -15.17
C ILE A 538 15.03 29.74 -16.08
N ASN A 539 14.21 30.03 -17.09
CA ASN A 539 14.38 31.20 -17.95
C ASN A 539 14.25 32.51 -17.15
N THR A 540 13.33 32.59 -16.18
CA THR A 540 13.24 33.76 -15.30
C THR A 540 14.48 33.93 -14.43
N VAL A 541 15.02 32.85 -13.86
CA VAL A 541 16.25 32.86 -13.07
C VAL A 541 17.44 33.29 -13.93
N GLN A 542 17.55 32.78 -15.15
CA GLN A 542 18.60 33.15 -16.11
C GLN A 542 18.54 34.64 -16.47
N THR A 543 17.34 35.18 -16.74
CA THR A 543 17.17 36.62 -17.03
C THR A 543 17.44 37.50 -15.80
N GLN A 544 17.12 37.04 -14.59
CA GLN A 544 17.40 37.77 -13.35
C GLN A 544 18.92 37.85 -13.08
N LEU A 545 19.61 36.71 -13.19
CA LEU A 545 21.07 36.63 -13.09
C LEU A 545 21.75 37.54 -14.13
N ALA A 546 21.26 37.54 -15.38
CA ALA A 546 21.79 38.40 -16.44
C ALA A 546 21.58 39.91 -16.18
N ARG A 547 20.45 40.31 -15.56
CA ARG A 547 20.18 41.71 -15.20
C ARG A 547 21.09 42.20 -14.08
N GLU A 548 21.39 41.37 -13.07
CA GLU A 548 22.27 41.76 -11.96
C GLU A 548 23.71 42.05 -12.43
N LEU A 549 24.21 41.33 -13.44
CA LEU A 549 25.49 41.66 -14.10
C LEU A 549 25.47 42.98 -14.89
N GLN A 550 24.33 43.36 -15.48
CA GLN A 550 24.22 44.60 -16.27
C GLN A 550 24.19 45.86 -15.39
N ILE A 551 23.68 45.76 -14.16
CA ILE A 551 23.54 46.91 -13.24
C ILE A 551 24.92 47.45 -12.79
N GLU A 552 25.96 46.62 -12.72
CA GLU A 552 27.29 47.04 -12.26
C GLU A 552 28.16 47.77 -13.31
N HIS A 553 27.88 47.66 -14.62
CA HIS A 553 28.62 48.46 -15.61
C HIS A 553 28.38 49.98 -15.47
N THR A 554 27.39 50.38 -14.67
CA THR A 554 27.03 51.78 -14.39
C THR A 554 27.51 52.30 -13.03
N GLN A 555 27.97 51.43 -12.12
CA GLN A 555 28.44 51.86 -10.80
C GLN A 555 29.92 51.54 -10.65
N GLN A 556 30.75 52.52 -11.00
CA GLN A 556 32.09 52.64 -10.45
C GLN A 556 31.99 52.56 -8.92
N THR A 557 32.51 51.47 -8.38
CA THR A 557 32.69 51.27 -6.94
C THR A 557 33.52 52.41 -6.38
N GLN A 558 32.86 53.34 -5.69
CA GLN A 558 33.53 54.24 -4.75
C GLN A 558 34.20 53.37 -3.69
N SER A 559 35.53 53.40 -3.72
CA SER A 559 36.41 52.86 -2.70
C SER A 559 36.15 53.53 -1.34
N LEU A 560 35.43 52.83 -0.47
CA LEU A 560 35.54 53.03 0.99
C LEU A 560 36.47 51.96 1.57
N SER A 561 37.72 52.02 1.13
CA SER A 561 38.85 51.35 1.74
C SER A 561 39.52 52.32 2.72
N SER A 562 39.04 52.42 3.95
CA SER A 562 39.90 52.63 5.13
C SER A 562 39.09 52.50 6.42
N MET A 563 39.63 51.70 7.35
CA MET A 563 39.10 51.33 8.68
C MET A 563 38.01 50.24 8.65
N MET A 564 38.38 49.01 8.29
CA MET A 564 37.49 47.84 8.37
C MET A 564 37.83 47.01 9.62
N ASP A 565 36.92 46.95 10.59
CA ASP A 565 37.07 46.21 11.85
C ASP A 565 37.34 44.71 11.62
N HIS A 566 38.23 44.11 12.42
CA HIS A 566 38.48 42.66 12.42
C HIS A 566 37.20 41.81 12.59
N GLN A 567 36.17 42.34 13.26
CA GLN A 567 34.85 41.70 13.40
C GLN A 567 34.04 41.68 12.09
N HIS A 568 34.10 42.75 11.29
CA HIS A 568 33.39 42.81 10.02
C HIS A 568 34.03 41.87 8.99
N GLN A 569 35.36 41.80 8.98
CA GLN A 569 36.09 40.88 8.11
C GLN A 569 35.86 39.41 8.49
N TYR A 570 35.87 39.08 9.78
CA TYR A 570 35.48 37.75 10.28
C TYR A 570 34.01 37.43 9.96
N SER A 571 33.11 38.41 10.04
CA SER A 571 31.69 38.22 9.66
C SER A 571 31.51 38.01 8.16
N ILE A 572 32.29 38.67 7.31
CA ILE A 572 32.27 38.47 5.85
C ILE A 572 32.80 37.08 5.50
N GLU A 573 33.93 36.68 6.10
CA GLU A 573 34.53 35.36 5.90
C GLU A 573 33.60 34.23 6.35
N ASN A 574 32.94 34.41 7.50
CA ASN A 574 31.90 33.49 7.97
C ASN A 574 30.71 33.42 7.00
N ARG A 575 30.25 34.55 6.45
CA ARG A 575 29.14 34.57 5.47
C ARG A 575 29.52 33.89 4.16
N LEU A 576 30.74 34.06 3.69
CA LEU A 576 31.27 33.37 2.51
C LEU A 576 31.30 31.85 2.72
N ASP A 577 31.83 31.41 3.85
CA ASP A 577 31.96 29.98 4.13
C ASP A 577 30.61 29.29 4.34
N VAL A 578 29.65 29.97 4.98
CA VAL A 578 28.26 29.48 5.10
C VAL A 578 27.61 29.37 3.72
N SER A 579 27.75 30.40 2.88
CA SER A 579 27.19 30.39 1.53
C SER A 579 27.80 29.26 0.68
N ARG A 580 29.12 29.03 0.73
CA ARG A 580 29.79 27.91 0.03
C ARG A 580 29.23 26.54 0.42
N GLN A 581 29.03 26.31 1.73
CA GLN A 581 28.49 25.03 2.21
C GLN A 581 27.03 24.83 1.78
N LEU A 582 26.22 25.89 1.81
CA LEU A 582 24.85 25.83 1.32
C LEU A 582 24.80 25.58 -0.18
N LEU A 583 25.67 26.22 -0.97
CA LEU A 583 25.79 26.01 -2.42
C LEU A 583 26.20 24.57 -2.75
N ALA A 584 27.21 24.03 -2.07
CA ALA A 584 27.63 22.64 -2.24
C ALA A 584 26.53 21.63 -1.87
N ASN A 585 25.79 21.90 -0.79
CA ASN A 585 24.66 21.05 -0.39
C ASN A 585 23.53 21.07 -1.42
N LYS A 586 23.10 22.26 -1.87
CA LYS A 586 22.05 22.42 -2.90
C LYS A 586 22.44 21.72 -4.20
N LEU A 587 23.71 21.79 -4.60
CA LEU A 587 24.21 21.11 -5.78
C LEU A 587 24.24 19.58 -5.62
N SER A 588 24.49 19.06 -4.42
CA SER A 588 24.38 17.62 -4.12
C SER A 588 22.94 17.08 -4.24
N ILE A 589 21.95 17.90 -3.87
CA ILE A 589 20.53 17.55 -4.02
C ILE A 589 20.16 17.55 -5.50
N ILE A 590 20.60 18.56 -6.26
CA ILE A 590 20.40 18.62 -7.71
C ILE A 590 20.99 17.36 -8.38
N ASN A 591 22.24 17.00 -8.08
CA ASN A 591 22.88 15.81 -8.62
C ASN A 591 22.13 14.52 -8.27
N ALA A 592 21.67 14.37 -7.01
CA ALA A 592 20.90 13.22 -6.57
C ALA A 592 19.55 13.12 -7.31
N SER A 593 18.82 14.24 -7.45
CA SER A 593 17.56 14.29 -8.19
C SER A 593 17.75 14.06 -9.69
N THR A 594 18.83 14.57 -10.30
CA THR A 594 19.17 14.29 -11.71
C THR A 594 19.45 12.80 -11.91
N ALA A 595 20.23 12.16 -11.01
CA ALA A 595 20.45 10.72 -11.06
C ALA A 595 19.16 9.94 -10.85
N HIS A 596 18.25 10.42 -10.00
CA HIS A 596 16.94 9.81 -9.79
C HIS A 596 16.05 9.88 -11.05
N ILE A 597 16.04 11.00 -11.78
CA ILE A 597 15.35 11.13 -13.07
C ILE A 597 15.90 10.13 -14.10
N ILE A 598 17.24 9.98 -14.14
CA ILE A 598 17.89 8.98 -14.98
C ILE A 598 17.45 7.56 -14.60
N ILE A 599 17.25 7.26 -13.32
CA ILE A 599 16.80 5.95 -12.86
C ILE A 599 15.32 5.71 -13.18
N LEU A 600 14.45 6.67 -12.94
CA LEU A 600 13.04 6.54 -13.26
C LEU A 600 12.83 6.30 -14.77
N THR A 601 13.53 7.05 -15.62
CA THR A 601 13.41 6.93 -17.09
C THR A 601 13.90 5.58 -17.67
N SER A 602 14.45 4.65 -16.88
CA SER A 602 14.84 3.30 -17.34
C SER A 602 13.73 2.25 -17.30
N ASP A 603 12.72 2.40 -16.45
CA ASP A 603 11.72 1.35 -16.16
C ASP A 603 10.43 1.42 -17.01
N ILE A 604 10.40 2.28 -18.03
CA ILE A 604 9.21 2.55 -18.85
C ILE A 604 8.68 1.29 -19.57
N ASN A 605 9.54 0.29 -19.85
CA ASN A 605 9.16 -0.91 -20.60
C ASN A 605 8.68 -2.11 -19.74
N ASN A 606 9.05 -2.19 -18.45
CA ASN A 606 8.86 -3.41 -17.65
C ASN A 606 7.57 -3.43 -16.80
N ASN A 607 6.88 -2.30 -16.64
CA ASN A 607 5.69 -2.23 -15.80
C ASN A 607 4.40 -2.19 -16.65
N HIS A 608 3.77 -3.35 -16.80
CA HIS A 608 2.37 -3.45 -17.19
C HIS A 608 1.48 -2.59 -16.27
N ARG A 609 1.10 -1.39 -16.72
CA ARG A 609 -0.11 -0.58 -16.39
C ARG A 609 -0.57 -0.42 -14.92
N ARG A 610 0.08 -0.99 -13.90
CA ARG A 610 -0.39 -0.96 -12.51
C ARG A 610 0.10 0.25 -11.71
N ASN A 611 1.23 0.87 -12.08
CA ASN A 611 1.84 2.00 -11.33
C ASN A 611 2.25 3.20 -12.22
N TYR A 612 1.54 3.48 -13.33
CA TYR A 612 1.85 4.63 -14.21
C TYR A 612 1.68 6.00 -13.49
N ILE A 613 0.79 6.05 -12.49
CA ILE A 613 0.45 7.25 -11.71
C ILE A 613 1.60 7.62 -10.75
N ASP A 614 2.11 6.65 -9.98
CA ASP A 614 3.23 6.88 -9.05
C ASP A 614 4.54 7.21 -9.79
N TYR A 615 4.69 6.69 -11.01
CA TYR A 615 5.85 6.94 -11.87
C TYR A 615 5.94 8.39 -12.33
N ASN A 616 4.89 8.90 -13.00
CA ASN A 616 4.85 10.30 -13.45
C ASN A 616 4.91 11.27 -12.26
N HIS A 617 4.33 10.87 -11.13
CA HIS A 617 4.39 11.64 -9.89
C HIS A 617 5.81 11.74 -9.32
N SER A 618 6.54 10.63 -9.26
CA SER A 618 7.93 10.59 -8.77
C SER A 618 8.85 11.39 -9.68
N LEU A 619 8.63 11.32 -11.00
CA LEU A 619 9.34 12.13 -11.97
C LEU A 619 9.06 13.63 -11.80
N ASN A 620 7.79 14.01 -11.66
CA ASN A 620 7.40 15.40 -11.38
C ASN A 620 8.03 15.91 -10.08
N THR A 621 8.05 15.10 -9.03
CA THR A 621 8.66 15.45 -7.74
C THR A 621 10.16 15.71 -7.88
N ALA A 622 10.87 14.91 -8.67
CA ALA A 622 12.29 15.13 -8.92
C ALA A 622 12.54 16.41 -9.72
N ILE A 623 11.71 16.69 -10.74
CA ILE A 623 11.79 17.91 -11.55
C ILE A 623 11.51 19.17 -10.72
N THR A 624 10.48 19.15 -9.87
CA THR A 624 10.16 20.27 -8.98
C THR A 624 11.26 20.48 -7.94
N THR A 625 11.77 19.41 -7.34
CA THR A 625 12.90 19.49 -6.39
C THR A 625 14.12 20.17 -7.03
N ILE A 626 14.47 19.82 -8.27
CA ILE A 626 15.59 20.49 -8.97
C ILE A 626 15.27 21.97 -9.24
N THR A 627 14.07 22.27 -9.74
CA THR A 627 13.65 23.63 -10.08
C THR A 627 13.68 24.55 -8.85
N ASP A 628 13.21 24.04 -7.71
CA ASP A 628 13.19 24.75 -6.43
C ASP A 628 14.61 25.02 -5.92
N ASN A 629 15.48 24.00 -5.97
CA ASN A 629 16.87 24.15 -5.56
C ASN A 629 17.64 25.08 -6.49
N ILE A 630 17.37 25.11 -7.81
CA ILE A 630 17.99 26.07 -8.75
C ILE A 630 17.56 27.51 -8.43
N ASN A 631 16.28 27.74 -8.11
CA ASN A 631 15.77 29.07 -7.74
C ASN A 631 16.34 29.57 -6.41
N GLU A 632 16.60 28.67 -5.46
CA GLU A 632 17.31 29.06 -4.24
C GLU A 632 18.83 29.17 -4.41
N PHE A 633 19.42 28.34 -5.27
CA PHE A 633 20.84 28.35 -5.60
C PHE A 633 21.22 29.68 -6.24
N SER A 634 20.39 30.24 -7.12
CA SER A 634 20.60 31.56 -7.72
C SER A 634 20.62 32.69 -6.68
N LYS A 635 19.71 32.66 -5.69
CA LYS A 635 19.68 33.65 -4.60
C LYS A 635 20.92 33.59 -3.73
N GLU A 636 21.37 32.38 -3.36
CA GLU A 636 22.59 32.17 -2.58
C GLU A 636 23.84 32.58 -3.36
N ILE A 637 23.88 32.31 -4.67
CA ILE A 637 24.95 32.76 -5.55
C ILE A 637 24.99 34.28 -5.62
N ASN A 638 23.86 34.98 -5.70
CA ASN A 638 23.89 36.45 -5.76
C ASN A 638 24.51 37.03 -4.48
N ILE A 639 24.24 36.42 -3.32
CA ILE A 639 24.89 36.77 -2.06
C ILE A 639 26.40 36.46 -2.12
N TYR A 640 26.80 35.31 -2.67
CA TYR A 640 28.19 34.91 -2.84
C TYR A 640 28.97 35.81 -3.83
N MET A 641 28.34 36.17 -4.95
CA MET A 641 28.87 36.98 -6.04
C MET A 641 29.07 38.44 -5.63
N ASN A 642 28.21 38.97 -4.77
CA ASN A 642 28.38 40.30 -4.19
C ASN A 642 29.62 40.41 -3.29
N ILE A 643 30.18 39.29 -2.84
CA ILE A 643 31.30 39.26 -1.89
C ILE A 643 32.62 38.85 -2.56
N ILE A 644 32.60 38.20 -3.73
CA ILE A 644 33.79 37.69 -4.43
C ILE A 644 34.22 38.59 -5.59
N ASN A 645 35.55 38.71 -5.76
CA ASN A 645 36.16 39.53 -6.82
C ASN A 645 36.09 38.90 -8.22
N ASP A 646 36.02 37.57 -8.31
CA ASP A 646 36.10 36.83 -9.58
C ASP A 646 34.70 36.34 -10.02
N LYS A 647 33.95 37.26 -10.64
CA LYS A 647 32.51 37.17 -10.91
C LYS A 647 32.16 36.48 -12.24
N THR A 648 33.04 36.53 -13.24
CA THR A 648 32.70 36.17 -14.62
C THR A 648 32.68 34.66 -14.87
N ASN A 649 33.63 33.91 -14.30
CA ASN A 649 33.74 32.47 -14.51
C ASN A 649 32.60 31.70 -13.82
N LEU A 650 32.26 32.07 -12.57
CA LEU A 650 31.15 31.43 -11.85
C LEU A 650 29.82 31.65 -12.57
N PHE A 651 29.59 32.85 -13.09
CA PHE A 651 28.38 33.16 -13.85
C PHE A 651 28.25 32.31 -15.12
N ASP A 652 29.32 32.18 -15.91
CA ASP A 652 29.29 31.37 -17.14
C ASP A 652 28.96 29.90 -16.82
N GLN A 653 29.52 29.34 -15.74
CA GLN A 653 29.23 27.97 -15.31
C GLN A 653 27.76 27.77 -14.89
N ILE A 654 27.16 28.73 -14.18
CA ILE A 654 25.75 28.66 -13.78
C ILE A 654 24.83 28.83 -14.99
N HIS A 655 25.18 29.73 -15.91
CA HIS A 655 24.42 29.93 -17.13
C HIS A 655 24.42 28.66 -18.00
N ARG A 656 25.58 28.00 -18.13
CA ARG A 656 25.69 26.69 -18.79
C ARG A 656 24.86 25.62 -18.08
N LEU A 657 24.88 25.58 -16.75
CA LEU A 657 24.06 24.65 -15.95
C LEU A 657 22.57 24.80 -16.25
N CYS A 658 22.04 26.05 -16.27
CA CYS A 658 20.64 26.31 -16.58
C CYS A 658 20.26 25.90 -18.02
N ILE A 659 21.13 26.15 -19.00
CA ILE A 659 20.92 25.75 -20.40
C ILE A 659 20.89 24.22 -20.52
N THR A 660 21.91 23.54 -20.00
CA THR A 660 22.00 22.06 -20.11
C THR A 660 20.86 21.37 -19.37
N PHE A 661 20.37 21.92 -18.25
CA PHE A 661 19.18 21.40 -17.59
C PHE A 661 17.90 21.63 -18.41
N ASN A 662 17.78 22.78 -19.09
CA ASN A 662 16.69 23.04 -20.02
C ASN A 662 16.70 22.08 -21.23
N ASP A 663 17.89 21.72 -21.72
CA ASP A 663 18.07 20.71 -22.76
C ASP A 663 17.68 19.30 -22.26
N LEU A 664 18.02 18.97 -21.01
CA LEU A 664 17.61 17.70 -20.37
C LEU A 664 16.08 17.60 -20.31
N LEU A 665 15.38 18.68 -19.94
CA LEU A 665 13.92 18.74 -19.92
C LEU A 665 13.29 18.58 -21.32
N ILE A 666 13.92 19.11 -22.38
CA ILE A 666 13.51 18.83 -23.77
C ILE A 666 13.67 17.34 -24.08
N CYS A 667 14.82 16.75 -23.77
CA CYS A 667 15.07 15.34 -24.05
C CYS A 667 14.09 14.41 -23.31
N ILE A 668 13.67 14.78 -22.09
CA ILE A 668 12.63 14.05 -21.35
C ILE A 668 11.29 14.21 -22.05
N LYS A 669 10.89 15.42 -22.44
CA LYS A 669 9.65 15.68 -23.17
C LYS A 669 9.56 14.86 -24.48
N THR A 670 10.62 14.85 -25.29
CA THR A 670 10.65 14.13 -26.56
C THR A 670 10.61 12.61 -26.39
N LEU A 671 11.14 12.08 -25.28
CA LEU A 671 11.07 10.66 -24.95
C LEU A 671 9.62 10.19 -24.71
N PHE A 672 8.77 11.04 -24.13
CA PHE A 672 7.36 10.74 -23.88
C PHE A 672 6.45 11.00 -25.09
N GLU A 673 6.85 11.85 -26.04
CA GLU A 673 6.09 12.16 -27.27
C GLU A 673 6.27 11.08 -28.37
N ASN A 674 7.45 10.47 -28.50
CA ASN A 674 7.82 9.65 -29.67
C ASN A 674 7.80 8.11 -29.48
N ASN A 675 7.05 7.54 -28.52
CA ASN A 675 7.01 6.08 -28.25
C ASN A 675 8.42 5.45 -28.10
N TYR A 676 9.13 5.79 -27.01
CA TYR A 676 10.35 5.13 -26.50
C TYR A 676 11.34 4.61 -27.58
N ASP A 677 12.06 5.53 -28.22
CA ASP A 677 13.19 5.17 -29.07
C ASP A 677 14.48 5.04 -28.25
N SER A 678 15.22 3.94 -28.40
CA SER A 678 16.52 3.69 -27.74
C SER A 678 17.53 4.85 -27.95
N THR A 679 17.46 5.53 -29.10
CA THR A 679 18.26 6.71 -29.45
C THR A 679 17.88 7.96 -28.63
N THR A 680 16.58 8.19 -28.39
CA THR A 680 16.10 9.31 -27.57
C THR A 680 16.52 9.15 -26.10
N ARG A 681 16.52 7.92 -25.59
CA ARG A 681 17.00 7.60 -24.25
C ARG A 681 18.50 7.82 -24.11
N GLN A 682 19.29 7.48 -25.14
CA GLN A 682 20.72 7.74 -25.17
C GLN A 682 21.03 9.25 -25.12
N ASN A 683 20.22 10.07 -25.81
CA ASN A 683 20.34 11.53 -25.73
C ASN A 683 20.09 12.07 -24.30
N VAL A 684 19.09 11.54 -23.58
CA VAL A 684 18.87 11.89 -22.16
C VAL A 684 20.10 11.58 -21.30
N LEU A 685 20.74 10.42 -21.51
CA LEU A 685 21.94 10.03 -20.76
C LEU A 685 23.16 10.92 -21.07
N LEU A 686 23.32 11.32 -22.32
CA LEU A 686 24.40 12.22 -22.76
C LEU A 686 24.23 13.63 -22.18
N THR A 687 23.03 14.20 -22.28
CA THR A 687 22.74 15.54 -21.72
C THR A 687 22.87 15.54 -20.20
N ALA A 688 22.41 14.49 -19.51
CA ALA A 688 22.59 14.35 -18.07
C ALA A 688 24.07 14.18 -17.67
N SER A 689 24.87 13.46 -18.47
CA SER A 689 26.32 13.35 -18.23
C SER A 689 27.03 14.69 -18.36
N HIS A 690 26.64 15.49 -19.36
CA HIS A 690 27.17 16.84 -19.55
C HIS A 690 26.80 17.78 -18.39
N LEU A 691 25.57 17.67 -17.88
CA LEU A 691 25.13 18.40 -16.68
C LEU A 691 25.98 18.02 -15.46
N GLY A 692 26.33 16.74 -15.32
CA GLY A 692 27.24 16.25 -14.28
C GLY A 692 28.64 16.86 -14.35
N GLU A 693 29.19 17.00 -15.55
CA GLU A 693 30.52 17.59 -15.79
C GLU A 693 30.53 19.09 -15.41
N ILE A 694 29.51 19.86 -15.81
CA ILE A 694 29.34 21.26 -15.41
C ILE A 694 29.22 21.39 -13.89
N ASN A 695 28.42 20.53 -13.25
CA ASN A 695 28.26 20.54 -11.80
C ASN A 695 29.56 20.18 -11.08
N GLN A 696 30.36 19.27 -11.62
CA GLN A 696 31.67 18.93 -11.06
C GLN A 696 32.64 20.12 -11.15
N ASP A 697 32.66 20.84 -12.27
CA ASP A 697 33.51 22.02 -12.43
C ASP A 697 33.07 23.18 -11.52
N LEU A 698 31.75 23.35 -11.31
CA LEU A 698 31.19 24.32 -10.38
C LEU A 698 31.56 23.97 -8.92
N ILE A 699 31.45 22.70 -8.51
CA ILE A 699 31.87 22.25 -7.18
C ILE A 699 33.37 22.46 -6.97
N ARG A 700 34.20 22.17 -7.98
CA ARG A 700 35.65 22.41 -7.92
C ARG A 700 35.94 23.90 -7.69
N TYR A 701 35.25 24.79 -8.40
CA TYR A 701 35.39 26.24 -8.22
C TYR A 701 34.96 26.71 -6.82
N LEU A 702 33.88 26.15 -6.26
CA LEU A 702 33.38 26.50 -4.92
C LEU A 702 34.22 25.91 -3.78
N THR A 703 34.90 24.79 -4.01
CA THR A 703 35.52 23.94 -2.97
C THR A 703 37.05 23.93 -3.02
N ASN A 704 37.68 25.00 -3.50
CA ASN A 704 39.13 25.16 -3.75
C ASN A 704 40.12 24.77 -2.61
N ASN A 705 39.69 24.18 -1.48
CA ASN A 705 40.51 23.77 -0.34
C ASN A 705 40.50 22.25 0.01
N PHE A 706 39.92 21.35 -0.80
CA PHE A 706 39.99 19.89 -0.54
C PHE A 706 40.54 19.10 -1.74
N ASN A 707 41.88 19.07 -1.87
CA ASN A 707 42.57 18.35 -2.96
C ASN A 707 42.42 16.82 -2.89
N TYR A 708 42.03 16.25 -1.75
CA TYR A 708 41.98 14.79 -1.53
C TYR A 708 40.80 14.10 -2.26
N SER A 709 39.73 14.82 -2.62
CA SER A 709 38.52 14.21 -3.20
C SER A 709 38.62 13.86 -4.69
N ILE A 710 39.60 14.42 -5.41
CA ILE A 710 39.69 14.29 -6.88
C ILE A 710 40.18 12.89 -7.29
N GLU A 711 41.15 12.32 -6.57
CA GLU A 711 41.67 10.97 -6.86
C GLU A 711 40.60 9.89 -6.68
N TYR A 712 39.75 10.00 -5.65
CA TYR A 712 38.61 9.10 -5.44
C TYR A 712 37.54 9.24 -6.53
N GLN A 713 37.28 10.47 -6.98
CA GLN A 713 36.34 10.73 -8.08
C GLN A 713 36.83 10.06 -9.37
N ASP A 714 38.11 10.22 -9.70
CA ASP A 714 38.71 9.65 -10.90
C ASP A 714 38.80 8.12 -10.81
N LYS A 715 39.09 7.58 -9.62
CA LYS A 715 39.07 6.13 -9.41
C LYS A 715 37.68 5.54 -9.58
N LEU A 716 36.64 6.18 -9.03
CA LEU A 716 35.25 5.76 -9.21
C LEU A 716 34.82 5.78 -10.68
N LEU A 717 35.18 6.83 -11.43
CA LEU A 717 34.94 6.93 -12.86
C LEU A 717 35.71 5.88 -13.67
N SER A 718 36.91 5.50 -13.23
CA SER A 718 37.66 4.40 -13.85
C SER A 718 36.97 3.04 -13.64
N LEU A 719 36.41 2.80 -12.45
CA LEU A 719 35.70 1.58 -12.11
C LEU A 719 34.37 1.46 -12.86
N SER A 720 33.61 2.55 -13.00
CA SER A 720 32.37 2.53 -13.81
C SER A 720 32.63 2.26 -15.29
N LYS A 721 33.73 2.79 -15.85
CA LYS A 721 34.20 2.47 -17.21
C LYS A 721 34.62 0.99 -17.33
N SER A 722 35.27 0.44 -16.31
CA SER A 722 35.62 -0.99 -16.26
C SER A 722 34.35 -1.87 -16.33
N VAL A 723 33.33 -1.55 -15.55
CA VAL A 723 32.02 -2.25 -15.57
C VAL A 723 31.37 -2.17 -16.95
N ALA A 724 31.40 -1.01 -17.61
CA ALA A 724 30.86 -0.85 -18.96
C ALA A 724 31.62 -1.71 -19.98
N ASN A 725 32.95 -1.75 -19.92
CA ASN A 725 33.78 -2.56 -20.82
C ASN A 725 33.55 -4.05 -20.64
N THR A 726 33.51 -4.55 -19.40
CA THR A 726 33.21 -5.97 -19.12
C THR A 726 31.80 -6.35 -19.57
N THR A 727 30.84 -5.44 -19.41
CA THR A 727 29.44 -5.70 -19.80
C THR A 727 29.27 -5.68 -21.32
N ALA A 728 30.00 -4.82 -22.04
CA ALA A 728 30.02 -4.84 -23.49
C ALA A 728 30.54 -6.19 -24.03
N LEU A 729 31.59 -6.76 -23.42
CA LEU A 729 32.08 -8.10 -23.77
C LEU A 729 31.04 -9.20 -23.47
N TYR A 730 30.32 -9.10 -22.35
CA TYR A 730 29.22 -10.01 -22.01
C TYR A 730 28.07 -9.93 -23.04
N ILE A 731 27.69 -8.73 -23.46
CA ILE A 731 26.65 -8.50 -24.47
C ILE A 731 27.06 -9.03 -25.84
N LEU A 732 28.33 -8.86 -26.23
CA LEU A 732 28.85 -9.42 -27.48
C LEU A 732 28.73 -10.95 -27.47
N LYS A 733 29.12 -11.61 -26.38
CA LYS A 733 28.94 -13.06 -26.22
C LYS A 733 27.47 -13.49 -26.27
N ALA A 734 26.56 -12.73 -25.64
CA ALA A 734 25.12 -12.99 -25.71
C ALA A 734 24.59 -12.89 -27.16
N LYS A 735 25.09 -11.92 -27.95
CA LYS A 735 24.75 -11.77 -29.38
C LYS A 735 25.34 -12.87 -30.25
N ASP A 736 26.56 -13.31 -29.97
CA ASP A 736 27.17 -14.45 -30.67
C ASP A 736 26.37 -15.73 -30.45
N ILE A 737 25.89 -15.96 -29.22
CA ILE A 737 24.98 -17.07 -28.90
C ILE A 737 23.65 -16.92 -29.65
N ALA A 738 23.08 -15.71 -29.68
CA ALA A 738 21.86 -15.43 -30.43
C ALA A 738 22.02 -15.70 -31.94
N SER A 739 23.21 -15.50 -32.50
CA SER A 739 23.48 -15.79 -33.93
C SER A 739 23.45 -17.28 -34.29
N ASN A 740 23.60 -18.17 -33.31
CA ASN A 740 23.62 -19.62 -33.48
C ASN A 740 22.24 -20.29 -33.28
N ILE A 741 21.20 -19.53 -32.92
CA ILE A 741 19.85 -20.03 -32.62
C ILE A 741 18.96 -19.93 -33.86
N GLN A 742 18.22 -21.01 -34.18
CA GLN A 742 17.36 -21.07 -35.37
C GLN A 742 16.00 -20.36 -35.20
N GLU A 743 15.54 -20.19 -33.96
CA GLU A 743 14.22 -19.62 -33.65
C GLU A 743 14.26 -18.10 -33.46
N GLN A 744 13.68 -17.35 -34.41
CA GLN A 744 13.73 -15.87 -34.45
C GLN A 744 13.11 -15.18 -33.23
N GLN A 745 12.12 -15.80 -32.55
CA GLN A 745 11.48 -15.20 -31.39
C GLN A 745 12.42 -15.12 -30.19
N ILE A 746 13.19 -16.17 -29.93
CA ILE A 746 14.17 -16.26 -28.84
C ILE A 746 15.36 -15.33 -29.13
N VAL A 747 15.80 -15.27 -30.39
CA VAL A 747 16.86 -14.34 -30.84
C VAL A 747 16.46 -12.89 -30.57
N ASN A 748 15.21 -12.51 -30.88
CA ASN A 748 14.71 -11.16 -30.61
C ASN A 748 14.60 -10.87 -29.11
N GLU A 749 14.23 -11.87 -28.29
CA GLU A 749 14.19 -11.74 -26.83
C GLU A 749 15.59 -11.55 -26.22
N ILE A 750 16.58 -12.34 -26.65
CA ILE A 750 17.98 -12.22 -26.20
C ILE A 750 18.57 -10.87 -26.63
N ILE A 751 18.30 -10.41 -27.85
CA ILE A 751 18.79 -9.10 -28.31
C ILE A 751 18.12 -7.96 -27.55
N SER A 752 16.81 -8.06 -27.27
CA SER A 752 16.06 -7.10 -26.44
C SER A 752 16.64 -7.00 -25.01
N THR A 753 16.82 -8.14 -24.33
CA THR A 753 17.37 -8.17 -22.97
C THR A 753 18.85 -7.72 -22.94
N ALA A 754 19.65 -8.09 -23.93
CA ALA A 754 21.04 -7.65 -24.06
C ALA A 754 21.17 -6.14 -24.35
N THR A 755 20.28 -5.57 -25.16
CA THR A 755 20.23 -4.11 -25.40
C THR A 755 19.78 -3.34 -24.15
N GLN A 756 18.83 -3.89 -23.38
CA GLN A 756 18.46 -3.33 -22.07
C GLN A 756 19.63 -3.35 -21.07
N CYS A 757 20.43 -4.42 -21.07
CA CYS A 757 21.65 -4.51 -20.25
C CYS A 757 22.71 -3.46 -20.66
N ALA A 758 22.88 -3.22 -21.97
CA ALA A 758 23.76 -2.15 -22.48
C ALA A 758 23.30 -0.75 -22.03
N LEU A 759 21.99 -0.54 -21.98
CA LEU A 759 21.39 0.72 -21.58
C LEU A 759 21.53 0.93 -20.06
N ALA A 760 21.26 -0.10 -19.24
CA ALA A 760 21.43 -0.06 -17.79
C ALA A 760 22.89 0.24 -17.36
N THR A 761 23.87 -0.27 -18.11
CA THR A 761 25.28 0.04 -17.85
C THR A 761 25.69 1.44 -18.29
N SER A 762 25.20 1.91 -19.43
CA SER A 762 25.37 3.29 -19.87
C SER A 762 24.76 4.28 -18.87
N GLN A 763 23.62 3.91 -18.28
CA GLN A 763 22.95 4.63 -17.22
C GLN A 763 23.79 4.69 -15.94
N LEU A 764 24.38 3.58 -15.50
CA LEU A 764 25.29 3.55 -14.35
C LEU A 764 26.48 4.50 -14.57
N VAL A 765 27.07 4.54 -15.76
CA VAL A 765 28.18 5.46 -16.08
C VAL A 765 27.71 6.91 -16.04
N ALA A 766 26.55 7.23 -16.63
CA ALA A 766 25.99 8.57 -16.59
C ALA A 766 25.67 9.02 -15.14
N CYS A 767 25.05 8.16 -14.33
CA CYS A 767 24.83 8.40 -12.91
C CYS A 767 26.15 8.59 -12.15
N THR A 768 27.18 7.79 -12.43
CA THR A 768 28.50 7.94 -11.80
C THR A 768 29.12 9.30 -12.12
N LYS A 769 29.01 9.77 -13.38
CA LYS A 769 29.49 11.11 -13.77
C LYS A 769 28.78 12.24 -13.04
N VAL A 770 27.46 12.17 -12.93
CA VAL A 770 26.65 13.20 -12.25
C VAL A 770 26.99 13.29 -10.76
N VAL A 771 27.24 12.14 -10.14
CA VAL A 771 27.25 12.03 -8.68
C VAL A 771 28.68 11.97 -8.11
N ALA A 772 29.72 11.71 -8.94
CA ALA A 772 31.11 11.60 -8.50
C ALA A 772 31.56 12.78 -7.61
N ALA A 773 31.22 14.01 -7.99
CA ALA A 773 31.60 15.21 -7.24
C ALA A 773 30.95 15.33 -5.84
N THR A 774 29.86 14.61 -5.59
CA THR A 774 29.00 14.73 -4.39
C THR A 774 28.84 13.41 -3.63
N MET A 775 29.83 12.52 -3.74
CA MET A 775 29.88 11.20 -3.08
C MET A 775 29.83 11.22 -1.56
N SER A 776 30.11 12.36 -0.93
CA SER A 776 29.93 12.55 0.51
C SER A 776 28.47 12.59 0.94
N SER A 777 27.54 12.83 0.01
CA SER A 777 26.11 12.88 0.30
C SER A 777 25.49 11.47 0.27
N PRO A 778 24.74 11.07 1.31
CA PRO A 778 24.12 9.74 1.35
C PRO A 778 23.04 9.56 0.26
N LEU A 779 22.32 10.63 -0.11
CA LEU A 779 21.30 10.60 -1.17
C LEU A 779 21.92 10.20 -2.52
N CYS A 780 23.12 10.70 -2.78
CA CYS A 780 23.91 10.43 -3.96
C CYS A 780 24.37 8.96 -4.01
N GLN A 781 24.81 8.42 -2.86
CA GLN A 781 25.23 7.01 -2.75
C GLN A 781 24.06 6.04 -2.99
N GLU A 782 22.87 6.35 -2.47
CA GLU A 782 21.67 5.53 -2.67
C GLU A 782 21.32 5.37 -4.16
N GLN A 783 21.40 6.46 -4.95
CA GLN A 783 21.12 6.41 -6.39
C GLN A 783 22.17 5.57 -7.15
N LEU A 784 23.44 5.59 -6.75
CA LEU A 784 24.47 4.74 -7.36
C LEU A 784 24.25 3.25 -7.06
N ILE A 785 23.85 2.93 -5.82
CA ILE A 785 23.54 1.56 -5.42
C ILE A 785 22.34 1.04 -6.21
N GLU A 786 21.28 1.84 -6.36
CA GLU A 786 20.11 1.43 -7.15
C GLU A 786 20.44 1.26 -8.65
N SER A 787 21.29 2.13 -9.21
CA SER A 787 21.80 1.97 -10.58
C SER A 787 22.61 0.67 -10.75
N ALA A 788 23.44 0.31 -9.77
CA ALA A 788 24.22 -0.93 -9.78
C ALA A 788 23.33 -2.18 -9.62
N ARG A 789 22.25 -2.08 -8.84
CA ARG A 789 21.22 -3.14 -8.75
C ARG A 789 20.51 -3.36 -10.08
N ASN A 790 20.17 -2.29 -10.79
CA ASN A 790 19.53 -2.39 -12.11
C ASN A 790 20.42 -3.13 -13.12
N VAL A 791 21.73 -2.86 -13.14
CA VAL A 791 22.69 -3.63 -13.96
C VAL A 791 22.70 -5.12 -13.57
N THR A 792 22.69 -5.43 -12.27
CA THR A 792 22.67 -6.82 -11.79
C THR A 792 21.39 -7.55 -12.23
N ARG A 793 20.22 -6.91 -12.11
CA ARG A 793 18.93 -7.43 -12.59
C ARG A 793 18.95 -7.68 -14.10
N SER A 794 19.54 -6.76 -14.88
CA SER A 794 19.63 -6.94 -16.34
C SER A 794 20.55 -8.10 -16.75
N ILE A 795 21.63 -8.37 -16.01
CA ILE A 795 22.50 -9.53 -16.26
C ILE A 795 21.74 -10.83 -15.95
N GLU A 796 20.98 -10.87 -14.86
CA GLU A 796 20.15 -12.03 -14.51
C GLU A 796 19.06 -12.29 -15.55
N ALA A 797 18.44 -11.22 -16.07
CA ALA A 797 17.45 -11.33 -17.15
C ALA A 797 18.04 -11.95 -18.43
N VAL A 798 19.25 -11.53 -18.85
CA VAL A 798 19.93 -12.13 -20.01
C VAL A 798 20.30 -13.59 -19.76
N LEU A 799 20.76 -13.94 -18.55
CA LEU A 799 21.03 -15.34 -18.19
C LEU A 799 19.75 -16.20 -18.16
N GLN A 800 18.62 -15.62 -17.76
CA GLN A 800 17.32 -16.29 -17.70
C GLN A 800 16.74 -16.54 -19.10
N SER A 801 16.85 -15.59 -20.02
CA SER A 801 16.48 -15.78 -21.43
C SER A 801 17.41 -16.78 -22.16
N CYS A 802 18.53 -17.18 -21.55
CA CYS A 802 19.48 -18.16 -22.09
C CYS A 802 19.48 -19.53 -21.36
N LEU A 803 18.44 -19.91 -20.60
CA LEU A 803 18.39 -21.17 -19.85
C LEU A 803 18.31 -22.46 -20.73
N PRO A 804 18.81 -23.63 -20.27
CA PRO A 804 18.67 -24.92 -20.99
C PRO A 804 17.19 -25.37 -20.99
N PRO A 805 16.58 -25.76 -22.14
CA PRO A 805 17.08 -26.74 -23.13
C PRO A 805 17.42 -26.20 -24.54
N ILE A 806 17.65 -24.88 -24.69
CA ILE A 806 17.69 -24.18 -25.99
C ILE A 806 19.11 -23.94 -26.54
N ILE A 807 20.17 -24.05 -25.72
CA ILE A 807 21.55 -23.59 -26.04
C ILE A 807 22.60 -24.66 -25.72
N ILE A 808 23.71 -24.67 -26.46
CA ILE A 808 24.88 -25.53 -26.23
C ILE A 808 25.48 -25.24 -24.84
N GLU A 809 25.65 -26.29 -24.03
CA GLU A 809 26.11 -26.22 -22.63
C GLU A 809 27.47 -25.51 -22.46
N SER A 810 28.37 -25.64 -23.43
CA SER A 810 29.67 -24.94 -23.44
C SER A 810 29.54 -23.42 -23.60
N SER A 811 28.69 -22.95 -24.51
CA SER A 811 28.47 -21.52 -24.75
C SER A 811 27.72 -20.85 -23.60
N TYR A 812 26.81 -21.60 -22.95
CA TYR A 812 26.15 -21.13 -21.73
C TYR A 812 27.12 -20.97 -20.56
N SER A 813 28.08 -21.90 -20.40
CA SER A 813 29.15 -21.80 -19.40
C SER A 813 30.05 -20.56 -19.62
N GLU A 814 30.42 -20.28 -20.88
CA GLU A 814 31.23 -19.09 -21.22
C GLU A 814 30.47 -17.76 -20.98
N LEU A 815 29.14 -17.77 -21.17
CA LEU A 815 28.28 -16.63 -20.86
C LEU A 815 28.16 -16.43 -19.34
N GLN A 816 28.05 -17.51 -18.56
CA GLN A 816 28.05 -17.44 -17.10
C GLN A 816 29.38 -16.91 -16.55
N GLU A 817 30.52 -17.32 -17.12
CA GLU A 817 31.84 -16.80 -16.74
C GLU A 817 31.98 -15.31 -17.06
N ALA A 818 31.50 -14.87 -18.23
CA ALA A 818 31.42 -13.45 -18.56
C ALA A 818 30.47 -12.68 -17.63
N GLY A 819 29.36 -13.28 -17.18
CA GLY A 819 28.48 -12.70 -16.18
C GLY A 819 29.15 -12.55 -14.80
N ARG A 820 29.99 -13.52 -14.40
CA ARG A 820 30.78 -13.47 -13.16
C ARG A 820 31.83 -12.36 -13.18
N THR A 821 32.51 -12.16 -14.31
CA THR A 821 33.50 -11.06 -14.42
C THR A 821 32.85 -9.68 -14.32
N VAL A 822 31.65 -9.49 -14.89
CA VAL A 822 30.88 -8.25 -14.70
C VAL A 822 30.47 -8.05 -13.24
N ARG A 823 29.97 -9.10 -12.57
CA ARG A 823 29.65 -9.03 -11.12
C ARG A 823 30.87 -8.69 -10.28
N LYS A 824 32.05 -9.22 -10.61
CA LYS A 824 33.30 -8.90 -9.91
C LYS A 824 33.65 -7.41 -10.06
N ALA A 825 33.61 -6.87 -11.28
CA ALA A 825 33.85 -5.44 -11.53
C ALA A 825 32.84 -4.55 -10.80
N LEU A 826 31.57 -4.98 -10.73
CA LEU A 826 30.51 -4.26 -10.02
C LEU A 826 30.69 -4.32 -8.49
N ASN A 827 31.19 -5.43 -7.96
CA ASN A 827 31.54 -5.56 -6.55
C ASN A 827 32.74 -4.67 -6.18
N GLU A 828 33.77 -4.59 -7.02
CA GLU A 828 34.89 -3.64 -6.83
C GLU A 828 34.41 -2.18 -6.83
N PHE A 829 33.47 -1.84 -7.71
CA PHE A 829 32.81 -0.54 -7.75
C PHE A 829 32.01 -0.23 -6.47
N LEU A 830 31.18 -1.17 -6.00
CA LEU A 830 30.41 -1.02 -4.76
C LEU A 830 31.29 -0.98 -3.51
N LEU A 831 32.37 -1.76 -3.51
CA LEU A 831 33.37 -1.76 -2.44
C LEU A 831 34.09 -0.42 -2.41
N HIS A 832 34.41 0.20 -3.54
CA HIS A 832 34.94 1.56 -3.57
C HIS A 832 33.95 2.60 -3.01
N ILE A 833 32.64 2.46 -3.26
CA ILE A 833 31.62 3.35 -2.65
C ILE A 833 31.58 3.17 -1.12
N LYS A 834 31.67 1.93 -0.63
CA LYS A 834 31.78 1.63 0.80
C LYS A 834 33.07 2.18 1.38
N LEU A 835 34.22 1.90 0.76
CA LEU A 835 35.51 2.46 1.16
C LEU A 835 35.56 3.98 1.10
N VAL A 836 34.80 4.66 0.23
CA VAL A 836 34.67 6.13 0.29
C VAL A 836 33.83 6.54 1.50
N THR A 837 32.79 5.77 1.84
CA THR A 837 32.01 5.96 3.07
C THR A 837 32.87 5.75 4.31
N ASP A 838 33.71 4.73 4.29
CA ASP A 838 34.59 4.33 5.39
C ASP A 838 35.86 5.18 5.44
N ASN A 839 36.43 5.65 4.31
CA ASN A 839 37.55 6.61 4.29
C ASN A 839 37.12 8.05 4.59
N ILE A 840 35.88 8.41 4.25
CA ILE A 840 35.26 9.59 4.85
C ILE A 840 35.12 9.36 6.36
N ALA A 841 34.85 8.14 6.82
CA ALA A 841 34.83 7.78 8.24
C ALA A 841 36.22 7.66 8.90
N THR A 842 37.30 7.31 8.17
CA THR A 842 38.66 7.11 8.74
C THR A 842 39.60 8.31 8.58
N ASN A 843 39.48 9.11 7.52
CA ASN A 843 40.03 10.48 7.55
C ASN A 843 39.13 11.45 8.33
N SER A 844 37.95 10.98 8.74
CA SER A 844 37.26 11.45 9.94
C SER A 844 37.34 10.45 11.10
N ASP A 845 38.49 9.79 11.30
CA ASP A 845 38.83 9.15 12.59
C ASP A 845 39.05 10.18 13.70
N ARG A 846 38.79 11.46 13.39
CA ARG A 846 37.98 12.28 14.28
C ARG A 846 36.60 12.60 13.68
N ILE A 847 35.54 11.80 13.96
CA ILE A 847 34.08 12.01 13.66
C ILE A 847 33.34 10.80 12.96
N PHE A 848 33.20 9.68 13.69
CA PHE A 848 32.05 8.73 13.76
C PHE A 848 31.73 7.62 12.74
N SER A 849 31.62 6.42 13.34
CA SER A 849 30.78 5.24 13.01
C SER A 849 29.27 5.42 13.30
N PRO A 850 28.30 4.89 12.52
CA PRO A 850 26.89 4.92 12.89
C PRO A 850 26.43 3.66 13.64
N ILE A 851 25.90 3.85 14.86
CA ILE A 851 24.86 3.00 15.44
C ILE A 851 23.51 3.39 14.83
N THR A 852 22.91 2.52 14.01
CA THR A 852 21.45 2.44 13.76
C THR A 852 21.04 0.96 13.67
N ASN A 853 21.08 0.27 14.82
CA ASN A 853 20.32 -0.96 14.98
C ASN A 853 18.85 -0.61 15.21
N GLY A 854 18.01 -0.92 14.23
CA GLY A 854 16.56 -1.04 14.42
C GLY A 854 15.70 -0.27 13.44
N GLN A 855 15.76 -0.58 12.14
CA GLN A 855 14.58 -0.72 11.25
C GLN A 855 14.90 -1.05 9.78
N THR A 856 16.15 -1.33 9.40
CA THR A 856 16.53 -1.79 8.05
C THR A 856 16.96 -3.26 8.01
N LYS A 857 16.32 -4.13 8.80
CA LYS A 857 16.43 -5.59 8.60
C LYS A 857 15.36 -6.07 7.61
N SER A 858 15.48 -5.63 6.36
CA SER A 858 14.88 -6.31 5.22
C SER A 858 15.43 -5.63 3.97
N LEU A 859 16.26 -6.34 3.19
CA LEU A 859 16.59 -6.15 1.76
C LEU A 859 18.09 -6.14 1.39
N THR A 860 19.04 -6.05 2.33
CA THR A 860 20.48 -6.17 1.99
C THR A 860 21.04 -7.59 2.11
N HIS A 861 20.34 -8.53 2.77
CA HIS A 861 20.83 -9.89 3.04
C HIS A 861 20.53 -10.93 1.93
N ARG A 862 20.31 -10.51 0.67
CA ARG A 862 19.96 -11.46 -0.41
C ARG A 862 20.92 -11.47 -1.60
N MET A 863 22.12 -10.92 -1.45
CA MET A 863 23.19 -11.02 -2.47
C MET A 863 24.41 -11.83 -2.01
N ILE A 864 24.38 -12.44 -0.81
CA ILE A 864 25.49 -13.26 -0.31
C ILE A 864 24.92 -14.58 0.21
N LEU A 865 24.53 -15.45 -0.72
CA LEU A 865 24.39 -16.89 -0.47
C LEU A 865 24.77 -17.62 -1.76
N HIS A 866 26.07 -17.63 -2.04
CA HIS A 866 26.83 -18.86 -2.27
C HIS A 866 28.29 -18.50 -2.50
N ASP A 867 29.14 -19.28 -1.84
CA ASP A 867 30.60 -19.37 -1.90
C ASP A 867 31.37 -18.53 -0.87
N GLU A 868 32.04 -19.31 -0.02
CA GLU A 868 32.96 -18.98 1.07
C GLU A 868 34.06 -18.01 0.59
N ILE A 869 34.47 -17.06 1.44
CA ILE A 869 35.87 -16.66 1.70
C ILE A 869 35.89 -15.56 2.80
N GLU A 870 36.89 -15.69 3.66
CA GLU A 870 37.23 -14.99 4.90
C GLU A 870 37.13 -13.45 4.88
N GLU A 871 36.39 -12.88 5.83
CA GLU A 871 36.41 -11.45 6.16
C GLU A 871 37.57 -11.14 7.13
N ILE A 872 38.30 -10.07 6.78
CA ILE A 872 39.53 -9.55 7.40
C ILE A 872 39.22 -8.90 8.76
N ASP A 873 40.12 -9.14 9.72
CA ASP A 873 39.97 -9.09 11.18
C ASP A 873 39.72 -7.73 11.89
N GLU A 874 39.58 -6.59 11.21
CA GLU A 874 39.58 -5.27 11.88
C GLU A 874 38.21 -4.81 12.44
N GLU A 875 37.08 -5.13 11.80
CA GLU A 875 35.74 -4.74 12.31
C GLU A 875 35.28 -5.55 13.54
N ASN A 876 35.89 -6.70 13.79
CA ASN A 876 35.55 -7.56 14.92
C ASN A 876 36.09 -6.96 16.24
N GLU A 877 37.26 -6.34 16.25
CA GLU A 877 37.94 -5.85 17.46
C GLU A 877 37.22 -4.68 18.14
N GLU A 878 36.66 -3.72 17.40
CA GLU A 878 35.94 -2.57 17.97
C GLU A 878 34.58 -2.94 18.59
N LYS A 879 33.95 -4.02 18.10
CA LYS A 879 32.69 -4.55 18.63
C LYS A 879 32.90 -5.25 19.98
N TYR A 880 34.06 -5.89 20.17
CA TYR A 880 34.44 -6.51 21.44
C TYR A 880 34.69 -5.48 22.54
N HIS A 881 35.15 -4.27 22.21
CA HIS A 881 35.36 -3.19 23.18
C HIS A 881 34.06 -2.71 23.84
N ASP A 882 33.04 -2.39 23.04
CA ASP A 882 31.75 -1.88 23.54
C ASP A 882 30.96 -2.98 24.27
N GLU A 883 30.98 -4.24 23.79
CA GLU A 883 30.34 -5.37 24.47
C GLU A 883 31.00 -5.68 25.82
N SER A 884 32.33 -5.54 25.92
CA SER A 884 33.06 -5.75 27.17
C SER A 884 32.64 -4.74 28.24
N ILE A 885 32.45 -3.45 27.88
CA ILE A 885 32.07 -2.39 28.83
C ILE A 885 30.64 -2.62 29.35
N ASP A 886 29.70 -2.91 28.46
CA ASP A 886 28.30 -3.15 28.83
C ASP A 886 28.16 -4.40 29.72
N GLN A 887 28.88 -5.48 29.40
CA GLN A 887 28.90 -6.68 30.24
C GLN A 887 29.51 -6.41 31.62
N ILE A 888 30.52 -5.54 31.73
CA ILE A 888 31.11 -5.15 33.01
C ILE A 888 30.08 -4.42 33.90
N LEU A 889 29.31 -3.50 33.33
CA LEU A 889 28.29 -2.77 34.08
C LEU A 889 27.15 -3.69 34.52
N ILE A 890 26.61 -4.51 33.60
CA ILE A 890 25.50 -5.43 33.87
C ILE A 890 25.88 -6.49 34.89
N ALA A 891 27.07 -7.11 34.77
CA ALA A 891 27.52 -8.14 35.70
C ALA A 891 27.84 -7.56 37.09
N SER A 892 28.31 -6.30 37.17
CA SER A 892 28.51 -5.60 38.45
C SER A 892 27.19 -5.39 39.19
N ASP A 893 26.15 -4.93 38.49
CA ASP A 893 24.83 -4.70 39.10
C ASP A 893 24.14 -6.01 39.52
N ARG A 894 24.32 -7.09 38.75
CA ARG A 894 23.87 -8.44 39.11
C ARG A 894 24.60 -8.99 40.34
N LEU A 895 25.88 -8.68 40.49
CA LEU A 895 26.65 -9.05 41.69
C LEU A 895 26.18 -8.26 42.92
N PHE A 896 25.85 -6.97 42.79
CA PHE A 896 25.32 -6.19 43.91
C PHE A 896 23.92 -6.64 44.34
N SER A 897 23.09 -7.09 43.40
CA SER A 897 21.72 -7.54 43.64
C SER A 897 21.60 -9.00 44.12
N SER A 898 22.63 -9.84 43.96
CA SER A 898 22.67 -11.25 44.40
C SER A 898 23.00 -11.42 45.90
N VAL A 899 22.43 -10.57 46.75
CA VAL A 899 22.68 -10.59 48.21
C VAL A 899 22.23 -11.91 48.83
N GLY A 900 23.17 -12.69 49.36
CA GLY A 900 22.90 -13.97 50.04
C GLY A 900 23.11 -15.21 49.17
N ASP A 901 23.39 -15.07 47.88
CA ASP A 901 23.73 -16.18 46.99
C ASP A 901 25.19 -16.08 46.53
N THR A 902 26.08 -16.74 47.26
CA THR A 902 27.52 -16.73 46.94
C THR A 902 27.86 -17.45 45.65
N SER A 903 27.03 -18.40 45.22
CA SER A 903 27.25 -19.12 43.95
C SER A 903 27.03 -18.16 42.78
N GLU A 904 25.97 -17.36 42.84
CA GLU A 904 25.70 -16.35 41.81
C GLU A 904 26.70 -15.19 41.88
N MET A 905 27.08 -14.72 43.08
CA MET A 905 28.11 -13.66 43.22
C MET A 905 29.47 -14.06 42.61
N VAL A 906 29.92 -15.30 42.84
CA VAL A 906 31.20 -15.81 42.29
C VAL A 906 31.10 -16.02 40.77
N LYS A 907 29.94 -16.46 40.27
CA LYS A 907 29.67 -16.58 38.84
C LYS A 907 29.68 -15.21 38.13
N GLN A 908 29.07 -14.19 38.71
CA GLN A 908 29.12 -12.83 38.17
C GLN A 908 30.54 -12.24 38.25
N ALA A 909 31.31 -12.53 39.31
CA ALA A 909 32.72 -12.14 39.41
C ALA A 909 33.59 -12.79 38.32
N LYS A 910 33.28 -14.03 37.90
CA LYS A 910 33.97 -14.72 36.80
C LYS A 910 33.67 -14.06 35.44
N ILE A 911 32.42 -13.67 35.21
CA ILE A 911 32.01 -12.93 33.99
C ILE A 911 32.71 -11.56 33.96
N LEU A 912 32.73 -10.84 35.08
CA LEU A 912 33.47 -9.58 35.22
C LEU A 912 34.96 -9.72 34.92
N ALA A 913 35.61 -10.77 35.40
CA ALA A 913 37.02 -11.01 35.16
C ALA A 913 37.31 -11.27 33.67
N GLN A 914 36.42 -11.97 32.97
CA GLN A 914 36.55 -12.24 31.54
C GLN A 914 36.40 -10.96 30.71
N SER A 915 35.34 -10.18 30.95
CA SER A 915 35.06 -8.95 30.20
C SER A 915 36.09 -7.85 30.49
N THR A 916 36.62 -7.77 31.72
CA THR A 916 37.70 -6.81 32.04
C THR A 916 39.04 -7.23 31.45
N ALA A 917 39.36 -8.52 31.38
CA ALA A 917 40.58 -8.99 30.70
C ALA A 917 40.56 -8.67 29.20
N GLN A 918 39.40 -8.83 28.54
CA GLN A 918 39.19 -8.43 27.15
C GLN A 918 39.43 -6.92 26.99
N LEU A 919 38.85 -6.09 27.86
CA LEU A 919 39.06 -4.64 27.84
C LEU A 919 40.54 -4.23 28.05
N VAL A 920 41.27 -4.89 28.96
CA VAL A 920 42.70 -4.62 29.20
C VAL A 920 43.55 -4.97 27.98
N SER A 921 43.31 -6.13 27.36
CA SER A 921 44.03 -6.55 26.14
C SER A 921 43.87 -5.51 25.04
N SER A 922 42.64 -5.07 24.86
CA SER A 922 42.24 -4.15 23.80
C SER A 922 42.76 -2.72 24.07
N LEU A 923 42.78 -2.27 25.33
CA LEU A 923 43.45 -1.00 25.72
C LEU A 923 44.98 -1.03 25.55
N ARG A 924 45.62 -2.20 25.67
CA ARG A 924 47.07 -2.35 25.42
C ARG A 924 47.38 -2.30 23.93
N GLN A 925 46.56 -2.95 23.11
CA GLN A 925 46.64 -2.89 21.64
C GLN A 925 46.44 -1.46 21.12
N GLN A 926 45.49 -0.70 21.70
CA GLN A 926 45.33 0.74 21.41
C GLN A 926 46.54 1.60 21.85
N ALA A 927 47.31 1.15 22.84
CA ALA A 927 48.55 1.85 23.20
C ALA A 927 49.70 1.51 22.23
N GLU A 928 49.62 0.39 21.51
CA GLU A 928 50.59 0.01 20.49
C GLU A 928 50.34 0.69 19.14
N SER A 929 49.09 1.12 18.86
CA SER A 929 48.73 1.83 17.61
C SER A 929 48.91 3.35 17.64
N VAL A 930 49.25 3.95 18.80
CA VAL A 930 49.46 5.40 18.96
C VAL A 930 50.96 5.70 18.95
N ASP A 931 51.52 6.00 17.78
CA ASP A 931 52.97 6.15 17.59
C ASP A 931 53.57 7.52 17.99
N ASP A 932 52.78 8.60 18.13
CA ASP A 932 53.36 9.97 18.22
C ASP A 932 53.22 10.72 19.57
N ASP A 933 52.39 10.25 20.52
CA ASP A 933 52.15 10.97 21.80
C ASP A 933 52.58 10.13 23.02
N THR A 934 53.86 10.24 23.41
CA THR A 934 54.45 9.51 24.56
C THR A 934 53.70 9.74 25.88
N ASN A 935 52.96 10.84 26.02
CA ASN A 935 52.16 11.14 27.21
C ASN A 935 50.77 10.47 27.18
N GLN A 936 50.14 10.33 26.01
CA GLN A 936 48.85 9.66 25.89
C GLN A 936 49.01 8.14 26.00
N GLN A 937 50.03 7.59 25.35
CA GLN A 937 50.39 6.17 25.45
C GLN A 937 50.66 5.76 26.91
N LYS A 938 51.47 6.53 27.65
CA LYS A 938 51.72 6.32 29.08
C LYS A 938 50.44 6.37 29.92
N LYS A 939 49.50 7.26 29.57
CA LYS A 939 48.22 7.39 30.27
C LYS A 939 47.32 6.18 30.02
N ILE A 940 47.22 5.70 28.77
CA ILE A 940 46.44 4.51 28.41
C ILE A 940 47.01 3.25 29.08
N LEU A 941 48.33 3.07 29.05
CA LEU A 941 49.01 1.96 29.73
C LEU A 941 48.83 2.03 31.26
N SER A 942 48.88 3.22 31.85
CA SER A 942 48.60 3.40 33.29
C SER A 942 47.15 3.06 33.63
N THR A 943 46.18 3.42 32.78
CA THR A 943 44.76 3.06 32.98
C THR A 943 44.51 1.57 32.80
N ALA A 944 45.14 0.92 31.81
CA ALA A 944 45.05 -0.52 31.60
C ALA A 944 45.66 -1.30 32.77
N LYS A 945 46.75 -0.79 33.35
CA LYS A 945 47.36 -1.36 34.56
C LYS A 945 46.45 -1.24 35.78
N MET A 946 45.87 -0.06 36.03
CA MET A 946 44.91 0.13 37.13
C MET A 946 43.70 -0.80 37.02
N LEU A 947 43.19 -1.00 35.80
CA LEU A 947 42.07 -1.91 35.56
C LEU A 947 42.45 -3.38 35.81
N ALA A 948 43.64 -3.80 35.36
CA ALA A 948 44.15 -5.16 35.61
C ALA A 948 44.39 -5.44 37.10
N ASP A 949 44.94 -4.48 37.84
CA ASP A 949 45.20 -4.59 39.28
C ASP A 949 43.87 -4.72 40.07
N ALA A 950 42.85 -3.95 39.69
CA ALA A 950 41.52 -4.04 40.27
C ALA A 950 40.84 -5.40 39.96
N THR A 951 40.99 -5.91 38.73
CA THR A 951 40.45 -7.24 38.35
C THR A 951 41.10 -8.34 39.17
N ALA A 952 42.43 -8.29 39.38
CA ALA A 952 43.14 -9.30 40.17
C ALA A 952 42.65 -9.34 41.63
N LYS A 953 42.50 -8.17 42.25
CA LYS A 953 41.99 -8.02 43.62
C LYS A 953 40.55 -8.54 43.76
N MET A 954 39.71 -8.32 42.75
CA MET A 954 38.35 -8.85 42.71
C MET A 954 38.33 -10.38 42.62
N VAL A 955 39.14 -10.98 41.74
CA VAL A 955 39.22 -12.43 41.57
C VAL A 955 39.70 -13.12 42.86
N GLU A 956 40.66 -12.52 43.55
CA GLU A 956 41.13 -13.02 44.84
C GLU A 956 40.01 -12.99 45.90
N SER A 957 39.28 -11.87 45.99
CA SER A 957 38.14 -11.72 46.89
C SER A 957 37.02 -12.72 46.56
N ALA A 958 36.78 -12.99 45.27
CA ALA A 958 35.78 -13.97 44.82
C ALA A 958 36.18 -15.41 45.20
N LYS A 959 37.48 -15.74 45.13
CA LYS A 959 37.99 -17.05 45.54
C LYS A 959 37.81 -17.28 47.04
N TYR A 960 38.10 -16.29 47.89
CA TYR A 960 37.85 -16.41 49.32
C TYR A 960 36.36 -16.53 49.63
N CYS A 961 35.52 -15.73 48.97
CA CYS A 961 34.05 -15.82 49.10
C CYS A 961 33.51 -17.22 48.70
N ALA A 962 34.11 -17.86 47.69
CA ALA A 962 33.73 -19.21 47.27
C ALA A 962 34.08 -20.29 48.31
N THR A 963 35.19 -20.12 49.06
CA THR A 963 35.60 -21.09 50.08
C THR A 963 34.74 -21.06 51.35
N LYS A 964 34.15 -19.91 51.67
CA LYS A 964 33.31 -19.71 52.86
C LYS A 964 32.03 -18.92 52.52
N PRO A 965 30.99 -19.61 52.00
CA PRO A 965 29.75 -19.00 51.53
C PRO A 965 29.01 -18.13 52.56
N ASN A 966 29.04 -18.51 53.84
CA ASN A 966 28.23 -17.85 54.87
C ASN A 966 28.98 -16.73 55.60
N ASP A 967 30.19 -16.37 55.17
CA ASP A 967 31.00 -15.33 55.80
C ASP A 967 30.65 -13.94 55.24
N THR A 968 29.96 -13.14 56.06
CA THR A 968 29.49 -11.80 55.70
C THR A 968 30.63 -10.81 55.42
N GLN A 969 31.82 -11.03 56.01
CA GLN A 969 32.98 -10.17 55.83
C GLN A 969 33.63 -10.39 54.46
N LEU A 970 33.70 -11.64 54.00
CA LEU A 970 34.25 -11.98 52.68
C LEU A 970 33.32 -11.56 51.54
N GLN A 971 32.00 -11.68 51.73
CA GLN A 971 31.01 -11.16 50.79
C GLN A 971 31.09 -9.63 50.66
N TYR A 972 31.34 -8.91 51.76
CA TYR A 972 31.54 -7.46 51.74
C TYR A 972 32.85 -7.06 51.03
N GLN A 973 33.95 -7.79 51.26
CA GLN A 973 35.22 -7.56 50.57
C GLN A 973 35.10 -7.76 49.05
N LEU A 974 34.36 -8.78 48.61
CA LEU A 974 34.06 -8.98 47.20
C LEU A 974 33.31 -7.78 46.60
N LYS A 975 32.25 -7.30 47.26
CA LYS A 975 31.50 -6.12 46.80
C LYS A 975 32.37 -4.87 46.69
N LYS A 976 33.23 -4.63 47.69
CA LYS A 976 34.17 -3.50 47.68
C LYS A 976 35.15 -3.58 46.51
N SER A 977 35.69 -4.76 46.22
CA SER A 977 36.60 -4.96 45.09
C SER A 977 35.93 -4.75 43.72
N VAL A 978 34.65 -5.12 43.58
CA VAL A 978 33.85 -4.89 42.36
C VAL A 978 33.54 -3.40 42.16
N GLU A 979 33.32 -2.65 43.25
CA GLU A 979 33.12 -1.21 43.18
C GLU A 979 34.40 -0.46 42.76
N GLU A 980 35.56 -0.85 43.30
CA GLU A 980 36.87 -0.33 42.88
C GLU A 980 37.14 -0.61 41.38
N LEU A 981 36.76 -1.79 40.90
CA LEU A 981 36.85 -2.16 39.49
C LEU A 981 35.95 -1.29 38.60
N ARG A 982 34.70 -1.05 39.01
CA ARG A 982 33.76 -0.19 38.27
C ARG A 982 34.26 1.24 38.13
N LEU A 983 34.87 1.79 39.17
CA LEU A 983 35.47 3.13 39.14
C LEU A 983 36.67 3.19 38.17
N ALA A 984 37.52 2.17 38.18
CA ALA A 984 38.64 2.06 37.22
C ALA A 984 38.14 1.98 35.77
N THR A 985 37.08 1.21 35.49
CA THR A 985 36.45 1.10 34.17
C THR A 985 35.91 2.44 33.69
N ASN A 986 35.22 3.20 34.56
CA ASN A 986 34.68 4.52 34.19
C ASN A 986 35.78 5.56 33.88
N MET A 987 36.92 5.48 34.55
CA MET A 987 38.07 6.35 34.26
C MET A 987 38.73 6.03 32.91
N ALA A 988 38.73 4.76 32.50
CA ALA A 988 39.28 4.32 31.23
C ALA A 988 38.42 4.73 30.01
N THR A 989 37.09 4.88 30.19
CA THR A 989 36.14 5.04 29.08
C THR A 989 35.66 6.49 28.82
N SER A 990 35.81 7.42 29.78
CA SER A 990 35.13 8.73 29.73
C SER A 990 35.55 9.67 28.58
N ASN A 991 36.79 9.68 28.12
CA ASN A 991 37.23 10.66 27.10
C ASN A 991 36.90 10.23 25.67
N HIS A 992 36.95 8.92 25.40
CA HIS A 992 36.61 8.37 24.09
C HIS A 992 35.11 8.45 23.82
N ILE A 993 34.27 8.10 24.81
CA ILE A 993 32.81 8.15 24.70
C ILE A 993 32.30 9.60 24.57
N LYS A 994 32.88 10.56 25.30
CA LYS A 994 32.52 11.99 25.20
C LYS A 994 32.82 12.56 23.83
N ARG A 995 34.06 12.36 23.34
CA ARG A 995 34.41 12.72 21.96
C ARG A 995 33.48 11.99 21.01
N LYS A 996 33.11 10.75 21.32
CA LYS A 996 32.10 10.03 20.57
C LYS A 996 30.81 10.93 20.52
N ILE A 997 30.06 11.02 21.60
CA ILE A 997 28.71 11.63 21.61
C ILE A 997 28.66 13.03 20.95
N PHE A 998 29.64 13.89 21.20
CA PHE A 998 29.69 15.23 20.58
C PHE A 998 29.82 15.24 19.07
N LYS A 999 30.66 14.39 18.50
CA LYS A 999 30.81 14.28 17.04
C LYS A 999 29.52 13.79 16.38
N ARG A 1000 28.73 12.95 17.08
CA ARG A 1000 27.39 12.53 16.62
C ARG A 1000 26.37 13.66 16.72
N VAL A 1001 26.42 14.47 17.80
CA VAL A 1001 25.60 15.69 17.92
C VAL A 1001 25.90 16.66 16.78
N GLU A 1002 27.17 16.86 16.42
CA GLU A 1002 27.56 17.69 15.27
C GLU A 1002 26.97 17.19 13.94
N GLN A 1003 27.02 15.88 13.69
CA GLN A 1003 26.42 15.27 12.48
C GLN A 1003 24.90 15.44 12.46
N CYS A 1004 24.21 15.12 13.56
CA CYS A 1004 22.77 15.28 13.66
C CYS A 1004 22.35 16.75 13.48
N ALA A 1005 23.08 17.69 14.05
CA ALA A 1005 22.82 19.12 13.90
C ALA A 1005 23.00 19.60 12.44
N LYS A 1006 24.01 19.10 11.71
CA LYS A 1006 24.18 19.37 10.27
C LYS A 1006 22.99 18.85 9.45
N TYR A 1007 22.56 17.62 9.69
CA TYR A 1007 21.41 17.05 8.99
C TYR A 1007 20.11 17.82 9.31
N CYS A 1008 19.87 18.13 10.58
CA CYS A 1008 18.73 18.95 11.01
C CYS A 1008 18.69 20.33 10.33
N ALA A 1009 19.83 21.01 10.23
CA ALA A 1009 19.93 22.29 9.53
C ALA A 1009 19.56 22.14 8.05
N SER A 1010 20.11 21.13 7.36
CA SER A 1010 19.81 20.85 5.95
C SER A 1010 18.33 20.53 5.72
N TYR A 1011 17.76 19.61 6.51
CA TYR A 1011 16.36 19.23 6.38
C TYR A 1011 15.42 20.39 6.69
N ALA A 1012 15.77 21.25 7.66
CA ALA A 1012 14.99 22.45 7.95
C ALA A 1012 15.02 23.45 6.79
N THR A 1013 16.17 23.67 6.14
CA THR A 1013 16.26 24.50 4.93
C THR A 1013 15.39 23.96 3.80
N GLN A 1014 15.45 22.64 3.54
CA GLN A 1014 14.61 21.99 2.52
C GLN A 1014 13.12 22.13 2.85
N CYS A 1015 12.76 21.99 4.13
CA CYS A 1015 11.38 22.13 4.58
C CYS A 1015 10.88 23.58 4.40
N ILE A 1016 11.73 24.59 4.64
CA ILE A 1016 11.42 26.00 4.40
C ILE A 1016 11.24 26.26 2.90
N ALA A 1017 12.13 25.73 2.05
CA ALA A 1017 12.05 25.82 0.59
C ALA A 1017 10.71 25.26 0.07
N ALA A 1018 10.40 24.01 0.44
CA ALA A 1018 9.16 23.33 0.09
C ALA A 1018 7.92 24.10 0.53
N THR A 1019 7.98 24.68 1.72
CA THR A 1019 6.91 25.49 2.28
C THR A 1019 6.74 26.79 1.48
N SER A 1020 7.82 27.44 1.07
CA SER A 1020 7.77 28.70 0.33
C SER A 1020 7.09 28.60 -1.04
N ASN A 1021 7.22 27.45 -1.71
CA ASN A 1021 6.59 27.21 -3.01
C ASN A 1021 5.07 26.94 -2.89
N SER A 1022 4.63 26.37 -1.76
CA SER A 1022 3.20 26.18 -1.46
C SER A 1022 2.45 27.49 -1.13
N ILE A 1023 3.17 28.57 -0.82
CA ILE A 1023 2.60 29.88 -0.43
C ILE A 1023 1.95 30.61 -1.61
N ILE A 1024 2.29 30.27 -2.85
CA ILE A 1024 1.85 31.03 -4.04
C ILE A 1024 0.32 31.00 -4.20
N ILE A 1025 -0.39 30.03 -3.61
CA ILE A 1025 -1.82 29.79 -3.86
C ILE A 1025 -2.74 30.22 -2.68
N HIS A 1026 -2.26 30.28 -1.42
CA HIS A 1026 -3.14 30.50 -0.25
C HIS A 1026 -2.61 31.55 0.75
N LYS A 1027 -2.73 32.84 0.40
CA LYS A 1027 -2.34 33.97 1.29
C LYS A 1027 -3.31 34.28 2.44
N HIS A 1028 -4.53 33.72 2.44
CA HIS A 1028 -5.64 34.17 3.30
C HIS A 1028 -5.97 33.29 4.52
N HIS A 1029 -5.21 32.23 4.80
CA HIS A 1029 -5.52 31.32 5.90
C HIS A 1029 -4.59 31.55 7.11
N GLN A 1030 -5.14 31.73 8.31
CA GLN A 1030 -4.41 32.07 9.54
C GLN A 1030 -3.26 31.09 9.86
N SER A 1031 -3.49 29.79 9.66
CA SER A 1031 -2.48 28.72 9.83
C SER A 1031 -1.27 28.84 8.88
N TYR A 1032 -1.43 29.42 7.69
CA TYR A 1032 -0.30 29.68 6.78
C TYR A 1032 0.55 30.86 7.25
N GLN A 1033 -0.06 31.87 7.88
CA GLN A 1033 0.69 33.00 8.48
C GLN A 1033 1.51 32.54 9.69
N GLU A 1034 0.94 31.68 10.53
CA GLU A 1034 1.66 31.05 11.65
C GLU A 1034 2.83 30.20 11.14
N LEU A 1035 2.63 29.40 10.10
CA LEU A 1035 3.70 28.60 9.50
C LEU A 1035 4.82 29.48 8.88
N ILE A 1036 4.48 30.61 8.24
CA ILE A 1036 5.48 31.57 7.74
C ILE A 1036 6.30 32.17 8.88
N GLN A 1037 5.65 32.53 9.98
CA GLN A 1037 6.34 33.05 11.15
C GLN A 1037 7.29 32.02 11.76
N GLN A 1038 6.89 30.75 11.82
CA GLN A 1038 7.75 29.66 12.30
C GLN A 1038 8.93 29.37 11.37
N CYS A 1039 8.72 29.38 10.05
CA CYS A 1039 9.81 29.26 9.08
C CYS A 1039 10.86 30.38 9.24
N LYS A 1040 10.43 31.61 9.54
CA LYS A 1040 11.37 32.73 9.79
C LYS A 1040 12.20 32.52 11.06
N ILE A 1041 11.55 32.10 12.16
CA ILE A 1041 12.25 31.80 13.42
C ILE A 1041 13.32 30.72 13.22
N ILE A 1042 12.99 29.66 12.47
CA ILE A 1042 13.93 28.57 12.19
C ILE A 1042 15.05 29.04 11.26
N ALA A 1043 14.74 29.85 10.24
CA ALA A 1043 15.74 30.43 9.34
C ALA A 1043 16.78 31.29 10.09
N ASP A 1044 16.38 32.00 11.14
CA ASP A 1044 17.30 32.80 11.98
C ASP A 1044 18.18 31.93 12.92
N LEU A 1045 17.74 30.71 13.24
CA LEU A 1045 18.47 29.78 14.11
C LEU A 1045 19.48 28.91 13.34
N ILE A 1046 19.22 28.58 12.07
CA ILE A 1046 20.11 27.74 11.24
C ILE A 1046 21.56 28.27 11.19
N PRO A 1047 21.83 29.57 10.92
CA PRO A 1047 23.19 30.10 10.89
C PRO A 1047 23.93 29.97 12.24
N LYS A 1048 23.21 30.11 13.36
CA LYS A 1048 23.77 29.99 14.72
C LYS A 1048 24.25 28.57 15.01
N ILE A 1049 23.48 27.56 14.57
CA ILE A 1049 23.84 26.14 14.71
C ILE A 1049 25.07 25.83 13.87
N VAL A 1050 25.10 26.26 12.61
CA VAL A 1050 26.25 26.05 11.71
C VAL A 1050 27.53 26.68 12.28
N GLN A 1051 27.42 27.88 12.87
CA GLN A 1051 28.55 28.53 13.54
C GLN A 1051 29.03 27.75 14.79
N CYS A 1052 28.11 27.22 15.60
CA CYS A 1052 28.46 26.43 16.79
C CYS A 1052 29.11 25.10 16.42
N ILE A 1053 28.61 24.43 15.37
CA ILE A 1053 29.20 23.21 14.82
C ILE A 1053 30.65 23.46 14.40
N ARG A 1054 30.91 24.55 13.66
CA ARG A 1054 32.29 24.89 13.25
C ARG A 1054 33.19 25.23 14.45
N SER A 1055 32.66 25.96 15.42
CA SER A 1055 33.43 26.31 16.63
C SER A 1055 33.77 25.07 17.47
N SER A 1056 32.88 24.08 17.50
CA SER A 1056 33.11 22.76 18.10
C SER A 1056 34.17 21.95 17.34
N ILE A 1057 34.15 21.97 16.00
CA ILE A 1057 35.15 21.29 15.16
C ILE A 1057 36.55 21.90 15.33
N ILE A 1058 36.66 23.23 15.47
CA ILE A 1058 37.95 23.92 15.63
C ILE A 1058 38.57 23.65 17.02
N LYS A 1059 37.75 23.51 18.08
CA LYS A 1059 38.21 23.25 19.46
C LYS A 1059 37.38 22.13 20.13
N PRO A 1060 37.64 20.86 19.78
CA PRO A 1060 36.79 19.73 20.19
C PRO A 1060 36.85 19.39 21.69
N ASP A 1061 37.86 19.86 22.42
CA ASP A 1061 38.05 19.55 23.85
C ASP A 1061 37.60 20.69 24.79
N SER A 1062 37.07 21.78 24.25
CA SER A 1062 36.64 22.94 25.04
C SER A 1062 35.17 22.80 25.47
N TYR A 1063 34.96 22.73 26.78
CA TYR A 1063 33.62 22.66 27.39
C TYR A 1063 32.70 23.80 26.94
N ALA A 1064 33.22 25.01 26.75
CA ALA A 1064 32.40 26.17 26.37
C ALA A 1064 31.79 26.03 24.97
N TYR A 1065 32.53 25.48 23.99
CA TYR A 1065 32.01 25.29 22.63
C TYR A 1065 31.07 24.09 22.54
N GLN A 1066 31.37 23.02 23.27
CA GLN A 1066 30.51 21.85 23.43
C GLN A 1066 29.16 22.23 24.06
N TYR A 1067 29.18 23.00 25.15
CA TYR A 1067 27.98 23.51 25.82
C TYR A 1067 27.16 24.41 24.90
N ASN A 1068 27.80 25.35 24.20
CA ASN A 1068 27.11 26.24 23.26
C ASN A 1068 26.47 25.46 22.09
N LEU A 1069 27.09 24.38 21.61
CA LEU A 1069 26.50 23.50 20.60
C LEU A 1069 25.25 22.79 21.14
N CYS A 1070 25.32 22.19 22.34
CA CYS A 1070 24.15 21.55 22.94
C CYS A 1070 23.01 22.53 23.18
N TYR A 1071 23.32 23.70 23.75
CA TYR A 1071 22.33 24.74 24.04
C TYR A 1071 21.63 25.24 22.77
N THR A 1072 22.39 25.53 21.70
CA THR A 1072 21.80 25.96 20.42
C THR A 1072 21.01 24.87 19.71
N CYS A 1073 21.39 23.60 19.87
CA CYS A 1073 20.60 22.47 19.37
C CYS A 1073 19.29 22.28 20.16
N GLU A 1074 19.30 22.54 21.48
CA GLU A 1074 18.11 22.49 22.33
C GLU A 1074 17.13 23.63 21.99
N ASP A 1075 17.64 24.85 21.81
CA ASP A 1075 16.86 26.01 21.36
C ASP A 1075 16.21 25.78 19.98
N PHE A 1076 16.82 24.98 19.11
CA PHE A 1076 16.32 24.65 17.78
C PHE A 1076 15.23 23.56 17.77
N LEU A 1077 15.27 22.61 18.71
CA LEU A 1077 14.37 21.45 18.72
C LEU A 1077 12.90 21.87 18.80
N ASN A 1078 12.56 22.78 19.72
CA ASN A 1078 11.16 23.17 19.97
C ASN A 1078 10.51 23.87 18.77
N PRO A 1079 11.11 24.91 18.16
CA PRO A 1079 10.60 25.53 16.95
C PRO A 1079 10.47 24.54 15.78
N ALA A 1080 11.46 23.67 15.57
CA ALA A 1080 11.45 22.71 14.47
C ALA A 1080 10.36 21.64 14.61
N ILE A 1081 10.11 21.13 15.83
CA ILE A 1081 8.99 20.23 16.11
C ILE A 1081 7.65 20.94 15.83
N HIS A 1082 7.52 22.19 16.28
CA HIS A 1082 6.32 22.98 16.04
C HIS A 1082 6.05 23.19 14.53
N LEU A 1083 7.09 23.49 13.74
CA LEU A 1083 6.99 23.55 12.28
C LEU A 1083 6.47 22.24 11.67
N THR A 1084 7.02 21.08 12.06
CA THR A 1084 6.58 19.79 11.51
C THR A 1084 5.12 19.47 11.81
N ASN A 1085 4.61 19.89 12.97
CA ASN A 1085 3.20 19.72 13.34
C ASN A 1085 2.28 20.66 12.56
N LEU A 1086 2.68 21.92 12.35
CA LEU A 1086 1.94 22.85 11.50
C LEU A 1086 1.86 22.35 10.05
N ILE A 1087 2.97 21.82 9.53
CA ILE A 1087 3.02 21.23 8.19
C ILE A 1087 2.02 20.06 8.08
N LYS A 1088 1.99 19.12 9.04
CA LYS A 1088 1.03 18.00 9.02
C LYS A 1088 -0.43 18.44 8.95
N ASN A 1089 -0.77 19.56 9.60
CA ASN A 1089 -2.13 20.10 9.60
C ASN A 1089 -2.48 20.81 8.28
N ILE A 1090 -1.47 21.33 7.55
CA ILE A 1090 -1.65 22.09 6.31
C ILE A 1090 -1.61 21.18 5.07
N VAL A 1091 -0.90 20.06 5.14
CA VAL A 1091 -0.78 19.06 4.06
C VAL A 1091 -2.13 18.63 3.48
N SER A 1092 -3.19 18.54 4.29
CA SER A 1092 -4.54 18.18 3.82
C SER A 1092 -5.23 19.25 2.97
N ASN A 1093 -4.73 20.49 2.99
CA ASN A 1093 -5.38 21.65 2.37
C ASN A 1093 -4.71 22.06 1.04
N VAL A 1094 -3.56 21.46 0.70
CA VAL A 1094 -2.83 21.74 -0.54
C VAL A 1094 -3.44 20.93 -1.68
N HIS A 1095 -3.87 21.61 -2.75
CA HIS A 1095 -4.54 20.99 -3.90
C HIS A 1095 -3.56 20.32 -4.89
N ASP A 1096 -2.29 20.71 -4.89
CA ASP A 1096 -1.25 20.11 -5.72
C ASP A 1096 -0.59 18.91 -5.01
N GLN A 1097 -0.88 17.70 -5.51
CA GLN A 1097 -0.39 16.45 -4.95
C GLN A 1097 1.14 16.34 -4.96
N SER A 1098 1.84 17.02 -5.89
CA SER A 1098 3.32 17.00 -5.99
C SER A 1098 3.96 17.80 -4.86
N GLN A 1099 3.37 18.96 -4.55
CA GLN A 1099 3.78 19.78 -3.41
C GLN A 1099 3.45 19.09 -2.08
N VAL A 1100 2.29 18.42 -1.99
CA VAL A 1100 1.92 17.58 -0.83
C VAL A 1100 2.98 16.51 -0.54
N LEU A 1101 3.47 15.84 -1.59
CA LEU A 1101 4.46 14.77 -1.43
C LEU A 1101 5.86 15.31 -1.13
N HIS A 1102 6.27 16.42 -1.77
CA HIS A 1102 7.53 17.09 -1.44
C HIS A 1102 7.55 17.63 0.02
N LEU A 1103 6.45 18.25 0.46
CA LEU A 1103 6.28 18.77 1.83
C LEU A 1103 6.24 17.63 2.86
N ASN A 1104 5.55 16.52 2.56
CA ASN A 1104 5.53 15.33 3.42
C ASN A 1104 6.90 14.66 3.53
N ASN A 1105 7.62 14.52 2.42
CA ASN A 1105 8.95 13.89 2.42
C ASN A 1105 9.95 14.75 3.19
N SER A 1106 9.97 16.06 2.95
CA SER A 1106 10.81 17.01 3.70
C SER A 1106 10.49 17.02 5.19
N SER A 1107 9.19 17.01 5.55
CA SER A 1107 8.73 16.95 6.94
C SER A 1107 9.13 15.64 7.62
N LYS A 1108 9.02 14.49 6.94
CA LYS A 1108 9.46 13.19 7.47
C LYS A 1108 10.96 13.16 7.73
N GLN A 1109 11.77 13.68 6.80
CA GLN A 1109 13.22 13.76 6.97
C GLN A 1109 13.60 14.67 8.14
N LEU A 1110 12.93 15.82 8.29
CA LEU A 1110 13.12 16.70 9.43
C LEU A 1110 12.74 16.03 10.76
N ILE A 1111 11.61 15.31 10.82
CA ILE A 1111 11.19 14.56 12.02
C ILE A 1111 12.22 13.50 12.40
N GLN A 1112 12.77 12.78 11.42
CA GLN A 1112 13.81 11.78 11.65
C GLN A 1112 15.07 12.43 12.22
N GLY A 1113 15.56 13.50 11.60
CA GLY A 1113 16.72 14.25 12.10
C GLY A 1113 16.50 14.78 13.52
N LEU A 1114 15.32 15.33 13.83
CA LEU A 1114 14.99 15.85 15.16
C LEU A 1114 14.94 14.74 16.22
N ASN A 1115 14.44 13.55 15.89
CA ASN A 1115 14.46 12.41 16.80
C ASN A 1115 15.89 11.95 17.09
N ASP A 1116 16.74 11.88 16.06
CA ASP A 1116 18.14 11.49 16.22
C ASP A 1116 18.91 12.53 17.04
N LEU A 1117 18.69 13.83 16.80
CA LEU A 1117 19.27 14.92 17.58
C LEU A 1117 18.83 14.86 19.04
N ARG A 1118 17.55 14.61 19.32
CA ARG A 1118 17.01 14.48 20.68
C ARG A 1118 17.61 13.29 21.43
N VAL A 1119 17.80 12.15 20.77
CA VAL A 1119 18.47 10.99 21.36
C VAL A 1119 19.93 11.30 21.68
N CYS A 1120 20.62 12.05 20.81
CA CYS A 1120 22.01 12.42 21.03
C CYS A 1120 22.21 13.48 22.11
N LEU A 1121 21.27 14.42 22.28
CA LEU A 1121 21.32 15.43 23.35
C LEU A 1121 20.99 14.86 24.74
N ASN A 1122 20.21 13.77 24.81
CA ASN A 1122 19.87 13.10 26.06
C ASN A 1122 20.98 12.14 26.57
N ARG A 1123 21.94 11.78 25.72
CA ARG A 1123 23.09 10.92 26.04
C ARG A 1123 24.29 11.78 26.39
#